data_AF-I4I7A4-F1
#
_entry.id   AF-I4I7A4-F1
#
_cell.length_a   1.000
_cell.length_b   1.000
_cell.length_c   1.000
_cell.angle_alpha   90.00
_cell.angle_beta   90.00
_cell.angle_gamma   90.00
#
_symmetry.space_group_name_H-M   'P 1'
#
loop_
_entity.id
_entity.type
_entity.pdbx_description
1 polymer ?
#
loop_
_entity_poly.entity_id
_entity_poly.type
_entity_poly.pdbx_seq_one_letter_code
_entity_poly.pdbx_strand_id
1 'polypeptide(L)'
;MSTPFLVKDINPGSVGSYPGFLTAVGNTLFFWANDGVNGYGLWKSDGTTAGTVLVADISFGDSFPGNLTAVGNTLFFTAGDGVNGRELWKSDGTAAGTVLVKDIRPGSFGSYPESLTVVGNTLFFQAFDSVNGTELWKSDGTAAGTVLVKDILPGSSGSNPILLTAVGNTLFFWANDGVNGYGLWKSDGTTAGTVLVADISFGDFSPYLTAVGNTLFFWAYDGENGYGLWKSDGTTAGTVLVADISFGDSYPGSLTALGNTLFFSANEGVNGRELWKSDGTAAGTVLVKDINLTNPFGSSPSNLTAVGSTLYFTADEGVNGRELWKSDGTAAGTVLVKDIRPGSSSSYLQNLTVVGSTLFFSAYDGVNGTELWQSDGTAAGTVLVGDIRPGSYGSYPFSLTAVGNTLFFQAYDGVNGQELWALNVGGPTVPTLAIAATSASQTEGNSGSKAFTFTVTRGDNTTGSNNVDWAVTGSGSNPANATDFAGGLLPSGVVSFAPGESSKVITVDVQGDTTVELNENFTVTLSNATNGATITTATAIGTIQNDDFIGTSGPDTLVGTSGADAMTGLAGNDTYTVNNAGDLVIEALNQGTDTVQASISYTLPNNVENLLITGTGNLNGTGNALNNQITGNSGNNNLNGAAGNDSLNGAAGNDTLNGAAGRDTLTGGTGTDIFIFRFGQSTAAALDRVTDFAIGTDKIDLLSQAGAAINAPLAFTRATDSTTTNINTIVTNVFTDANGATAGNQALGTNSAVLVRVANATTTYLIINDGTAGFQSANDLVINLTGLTGTLPALGTIAVNSFFV
;
A
#
# COMPACT_ATOMS: atom_id res chain seq x y z
N MET A 1 12.34 13.15 -21.55
CA MET A 1 11.87 14.51 -21.20
C MET A 1 10.41 14.58 -21.58
N SER A 2 9.58 15.17 -20.71
CA SER A 2 8.20 15.48 -21.07
C SER A 2 8.18 16.42 -22.27
N THR A 3 7.32 16.16 -23.24
CA THR A 3 7.19 16.97 -24.45
C THR A 3 6.02 17.95 -24.30
N PRO A 4 6.18 19.23 -24.68
CA PRO A 4 5.08 20.16 -24.83
C PRO A 4 3.99 19.60 -25.74
N PHE A 5 2.73 19.87 -25.42
CA PHE A 5 1.60 19.49 -26.27
C PHE A 5 0.54 20.60 -26.30
N LEU A 6 -0.11 20.74 -27.46
CA LEU A 6 -1.29 21.56 -27.63
C LEU A 6 -2.44 20.95 -26.82
N VAL A 7 -2.99 21.68 -25.84
CA VAL A 7 -4.07 21.18 -24.99
C VAL A 7 -5.37 21.07 -25.80
N LYS A 8 -5.67 22.13 -26.54
CA LYS A 8 -6.84 22.25 -27.41
C LYS A 8 -6.62 23.39 -28.41
N ASP A 9 -6.98 23.16 -29.66
CA ASP A 9 -7.17 24.20 -30.67
C ASP A 9 -8.53 24.86 -30.43
N ILE A 10 -8.56 25.94 -29.65
CA ILE A 10 -9.81 26.57 -29.20
C ILE A 10 -10.44 27.38 -30.35
N ASN A 11 -9.64 28.04 -31.19
CA ASN A 11 -10.09 28.74 -32.39
C ASN A 11 -9.48 28.12 -33.65
N PRO A 12 -10.18 27.14 -34.27
CA PRO A 12 -9.59 26.33 -35.32
C PRO A 12 -8.99 27.12 -36.48
N GLY A 13 -7.73 26.80 -36.81
CA GLY A 13 -7.00 27.37 -37.94
C GLY A 13 -5.90 28.36 -37.51
N SER A 14 -5.47 29.23 -38.42
CA SER A 14 -4.26 30.05 -38.20
C SER A 14 -4.48 31.33 -37.37
N VAL A 15 -5.70 31.59 -36.90
CA VAL A 15 -6.05 32.83 -36.19
C VAL A 15 -5.65 32.74 -34.72
N GLY A 16 -5.80 31.58 -34.08
CA GLY A 16 -5.51 31.37 -32.67
C GLY A 16 -6.56 31.97 -31.72
N SER A 17 -6.60 31.43 -30.51
CA SER A 17 -7.55 31.81 -29.45
C SER A 17 -7.03 32.86 -28.47
N TYR A 18 -5.72 33.14 -28.53
CA TYR A 18 -5.01 34.09 -27.68
C TYR A 18 -5.31 33.93 -26.17
N PRO A 19 -5.03 32.76 -25.55
CA PRO A 19 -5.25 32.57 -24.13
C PRO A 19 -4.44 33.55 -23.30
N GLY A 20 -5.07 34.26 -22.37
CA GLY A 20 -4.37 35.18 -21.47
C GLY A 20 -4.88 35.12 -20.03
N PHE A 21 -4.25 35.91 -19.15
CA PHE A 21 -4.53 35.91 -17.70
C PHE A 21 -4.62 34.50 -17.09
N LEU A 22 -3.70 33.61 -17.49
CA LEU A 22 -3.63 32.25 -16.98
C LEU A 22 -3.49 32.29 -15.46
N THR A 23 -4.50 31.76 -14.76
CA THR A 23 -4.65 31.88 -13.31
C THR A 23 -5.01 30.53 -12.72
N ALA A 24 -4.18 30.05 -11.80
CA ALA A 24 -4.44 28.80 -11.07
C ALA A 24 -5.49 29.04 -9.97
N VAL A 25 -6.54 28.21 -9.95
CA VAL A 25 -7.50 28.12 -8.84
C VAL A 25 -7.59 26.65 -8.42
N GLY A 26 -6.94 26.31 -7.30
CA GLY A 26 -6.74 24.91 -6.92
C GLY A 26 -5.97 24.14 -8.01
N ASN A 27 -6.57 23.05 -8.51
CA ASN A 27 -6.00 22.20 -9.55
C ASN A 27 -6.54 22.53 -10.96
N THR A 28 -7.16 23.69 -11.14
CA THR A 28 -7.77 24.10 -12.41
C THR A 28 -7.15 25.40 -12.89
N LEU A 29 -6.79 25.45 -14.16
CA LEU A 29 -6.39 26.68 -14.82
C LEU A 29 -7.63 27.43 -15.28
N PHE A 30 -7.71 28.72 -15.00
CA PHE A 30 -8.67 29.66 -15.58
C PHE A 30 -7.95 30.67 -16.47
N PHE A 31 -8.59 31.03 -17.57
CA PHE A 31 -8.05 31.97 -18.55
C PHE A 31 -9.19 32.53 -19.41
N TRP A 32 -8.93 33.59 -20.16
CA TRP A 32 -9.83 34.04 -21.22
C TRP A 32 -9.27 33.60 -22.57
N ALA A 33 -10.14 33.26 -23.51
CA ALA A 33 -9.77 32.87 -24.87
C ALA A 33 -10.93 33.12 -25.84
N ASN A 34 -10.59 33.38 -27.10
CA ASN A 34 -11.54 33.58 -28.20
C ASN A 34 -11.70 32.27 -28.98
N ASP A 35 -12.92 31.81 -29.21
CA ASP A 35 -13.20 30.57 -29.97
C ASP A 35 -13.63 30.81 -31.43
N GLY A 36 -13.55 32.05 -31.90
CA GLY A 36 -13.96 32.47 -33.23
C GLY A 36 -15.48 32.58 -33.43
N VAL A 37 -16.30 32.20 -32.42
CA VAL A 37 -17.77 32.20 -32.50
C VAL A 37 -18.38 33.18 -31.50
N ASN A 38 -17.95 33.11 -30.24
CA ASN A 38 -18.52 33.86 -29.11
C ASN A 38 -17.67 35.08 -28.71
N GLY A 39 -16.53 35.30 -29.37
CA GLY A 39 -15.54 36.30 -28.93
C GLY A 39 -14.75 35.79 -27.73
N TYR A 40 -14.15 36.70 -26.94
CA TYR A 40 -13.44 36.25 -25.75
C TYR A 40 -14.39 35.92 -24.60
N GLY A 41 -14.32 34.68 -24.14
CA GLY A 41 -15.07 34.17 -22.98
C GLY A 41 -14.15 33.71 -21.85
N LEU A 42 -14.75 33.32 -20.71
CA LEU A 42 -14.02 32.72 -19.59
C LEU A 42 -13.93 31.20 -19.81
N TRP A 43 -12.71 30.67 -19.78
CA TRP A 43 -12.41 29.25 -19.98
C TRP A 43 -11.75 28.65 -18.75
N LYS A 44 -11.80 27.31 -18.69
CA LYS A 44 -11.01 26.52 -17.75
C LYS A 44 -10.33 25.34 -18.42
N SER A 45 -9.27 24.82 -17.83
CA SER A 45 -8.57 23.62 -18.27
C SER A 45 -8.02 22.81 -17.08
N ASP A 46 -8.06 21.48 -17.22
CA ASP A 46 -7.37 20.51 -16.37
C ASP A 46 -6.13 19.92 -17.04
N GLY A 47 -5.72 20.45 -18.20
CA GLY A 47 -4.60 19.92 -18.99
C GLY A 47 -5.00 18.93 -20.06
N THR A 48 -6.29 18.61 -20.19
CA THR A 48 -6.83 17.74 -21.24
C THR A 48 -7.72 18.52 -22.21
N THR A 49 -7.85 18.04 -23.44
CA THR A 49 -8.78 18.63 -24.43
C THR A 49 -10.23 18.58 -23.94
N ALA A 50 -10.61 17.51 -23.24
CA ALA A 50 -11.97 17.31 -22.73
C ALA A 50 -12.30 18.24 -21.54
N GLY A 51 -11.34 18.46 -20.63
CA GLY A 51 -11.48 19.39 -19.52
C GLY A 51 -11.24 20.86 -19.89
N THR A 52 -10.82 21.13 -21.13
CA THR A 52 -10.66 22.49 -21.65
C THR A 52 -11.97 23.00 -22.27
N VAL A 53 -12.73 23.75 -21.48
CA VAL A 53 -14.11 24.15 -21.81
C VAL A 53 -14.39 25.61 -21.50
N LEU A 54 -15.27 26.21 -22.30
CA LEU A 54 -15.86 27.52 -22.03
C LEU A 54 -16.72 27.39 -20.76
N VAL A 55 -16.39 28.19 -19.74
CA VAL A 55 -17.14 28.28 -18.49
C VAL A 55 -18.34 29.20 -18.66
N ALA A 56 -18.11 30.39 -19.23
CA ALA A 56 -19.14 31.37 -19.47
C ALA A 56 -18.74 32.31 -20.62
N ASP A 57 -19.71 32.57 -21.49
CA ASP A 57 -19.71 33.73 -22.38
C ASP A 57 -20.63 34.79 -21.75
N ILE A 58 -20.03 35.87 -21.23
CA ILE A 58 -20.74 36.84 -20.39
C ILE A 58 -21.48 37.87 -21.25
N SER A 59 -21.00 38.14 -22.47
CA SER A 59 -21.66 39.04 -23.42
C SER A 59 -21.45 38.56 -24.85
N PHE A 60 -22.53 38.53 -25.63
CA PHE A 60 -22.49 38.13 -27.03
C PHE A 60 -21.55 39.04 -27.84
N GLY A 61 -20.39 38.53 -28.24
CA GLY A 61 -19.45 39.20 -29.16
C GLY A 61 -18.09 39.55 -28.55
N ASP A 62 -18.03 40.04 -27.29
CA ASP A 62 -16.76 40.15 -26.56
C ASP A 62 -16.88 40.51 -25.06
N SER A 63 -16.60 39.56 -24.16
CA SER A 63 -16.71 39.81 -22.70
C SER A 63 -15.41 40.26 -22.03
N PHE A 64 -14.27 40.09 -22.71
CA PHE A 64 -12.90 40.41 -22.25
C PHE A 64 -12.66 40.20 -20.74
N PRO A 65 -12.84 38.98 -20.18
CA PRO A 65 -12.52 38.72 -18.78
C PRO A 65 -11.06 39.10 -18.47
N GLY A 66 -10.85 39.99 -17.52
CA GLY A 66 -9.52 40.49 -17.15
C GLY A 66 -9.31 40.54 -15.65
N ASN A 67 -8.05 40.71 -15.22
CA ASN A 67 -7.66 40.75 -13.81
C ASN A 67 -8.08 39.48 -13.03
N LEU A 68 -7.96 38.30 -13.66
CA LEU A 68 -8.29 37.02 -13.03
C LEU A 68 -7.46 36.84 -11.75
N THR A 69 -8.14 36.64 -10.63
CA THR A 69 -7.53 36.60 -9.29
C THR A 69 -8.19 35.50 -8.47
N ALA A 70 -7.39 34.57 -7.95
CA ALA A 70 -7.89 33.50 -7.09
C ALA A 70 -8.11 34.01 -5.65
N VAL A 71 -9.30 33.78 -5.09
CA VAL A 71 -9.61 33.98 -3.66
C VAL A 71 -10.11 32.67 -3.10
N GLY A 72 -9.23 31.92 -2.43
CA GLY A 72 -9.50 30.54 -2.05
C GLY A 72 -9.82 29.69 -3.28
N ASN A 73 -11.00 29.08 -3.31
CA ASN A 73 -11.47 28.24 -4.43
C ASN A 73 -12.36 29.00 -5.43
N THR A 74 -12.50 30.32 -5.29
CA THR A 74 -13.33 31.14 -6.17
C THR A 74 -12.44 32.01 -7.05
N LEU A 75 -12.72 32.05 -8.34
CA LEU A 75 -12.11 33.01 -9.25
C LEU A 75 -12.87 34.33 -9.18
N PHE A 76 -12.17 35.43 -8.97
CA PHE A 76 -12.67 36.79 -9.18
C PHE A 76 -12.04 37.38 -10.43
N PHE A 77 -12.80 38.18 -11.15
CA PHE A 77 -12.32 38.82 -12.39
C PHE A 77 -13.23 40.00 -12.75
N THR A 78 -12.84 40.73 -13.78
CA THR A 78 -13.63 41.83 -14.34
C THR A 78 -14.12 41.49 -15.72
N ALA A 79 -15.38 41.78 -16.02
CA ALA A 79 -15.98 41.53 -17.31
C ALA A 79 -17.15 42.48 -17.55
N GLY A 80 -17.49 42.68 -18.83
CA GLY A 80 -18.70 43.37 -19.24
C GLY A 80 -19.74 42.39 -19.78
N ASP A 81 -21.01 42.63 -19.45
CA ASP A 81 -22.16 41.87 -19.97
C ASP A 81 -22.95 42.63 -21.06
N GLY A 82 -22.46 43.80 -21.47
CA GLY A 82 -23.14 44.71 -22.41
C GLY A 82 -24.31 45.49 -21.82
N VAL A 83 -24.68 45.25 -20.54
CA VAL A 83 -25.80 45.92 -19.85
C VAL A 83 -25.31 46.80 -18.70
N ASN A 84 -24.46 46.25 -17.83
CA ASN A 84 -23.93 46.88 -16.62
C ASN A 84 -22.51 47.46 -16.81
N GLY A 85 -21.98 47.42 -18.04
CA GLY A 85 -20.58 47.78 -18.32
C GLY A 85 -19.59 46.82 -17.64
N ARG A 86 -18.31 47.22 -17.54
CA ARG A 86 -17.26 46.40 -16.90
C ARG A 86 -17.34 46.49 -15.38
N GLU A 87 -17.62 45.37 -14.74
CA GLU A 87 -17.85 45.25 -13.30
C GLU A 87 -17.10 44.06 -12.69
N LEU A 88 -17.24 43.84 -11.38
CA LEU A 88 -16.63 42.71 -10.67
C LEU A 88 -17.51 41.45 -10.76
N TRP A 89 -16.91 40.35 -11.19
CA TRP A 89 -17.53 39.05 -11.35
C TRP A 89 -16.80 37.98 -10.52
N LYS A 90 -17.50 36.88 -10.27
CA LYS A 90 -16.91 35.67 -9.68
C LYS A 90 -17.34 34.41 -10.42
N SER A 91 -16.55 33.35 -10.30
CA SER A 91 -16.87 32.02 -10.84
C SER A 91 -16.35 30.91 -9.91
N ASP A 92 -17.12 29.83 -9.82
CA ASP A 92 -16.72 28.55 -9.21
C ASP A 92 -16.26 27.52 -10.25
N GLY A 93 -16.12 27.92 -11.52
CA GLY A 93 -15.80 27.03 -12.63
C GLY A 93 -17.00 26.43 -13.34
N THR A 94 -18.22 26.86 -13.02
CA THR A 94 -19.45 26.50 -13.72
C THR A 94 -20.13 27.73 -14.32
N ALA A 95 -20.91 27.54 -15.38
CA ALA A 95 -21.72 28.62 -15.96
C ALA A 95 -22.69 29.22 -14.93
N ALA A 96 -23.34 28.38 -14.12
CA ALA A 96 -24.31 28.83 -13.12
C ALA A 96 -23.67 29.58 -11.94
N GLY A 97 -22.46 29.20 -11.54
CA GLY A 97 -21.70 29.89 -10.51
C GLY A 97 -20.93 31.12 -11.03
N THR A 98 -20.98 31.40 -12.33
CA THR A 98 -20.39 32.61 -12.93
C THR A 98 -21.38 33.76 -12.89
N VAL A 99 -21.19 34.69 -11.94
CA VAL A 99 -22.17 35.72 -11.61
C VAL A 99 -21.54 37.08 -11.36
N LEU A 100 -22.26 38.14 -11.73
CA LEU A 100 -21.95 39.51 -11.36
C LEU A 100 -22.00 39.64 -9.83
N VAL A 101 -20.93 40.12 -9.21
CA VAL A 101 -20.88 40.29 -7.75
C VAL A 101 -21.71 41.50 -7.34
N LYS A 102 -21.48 42.63 -8.02
CA LYS A 102 -22.20 43.88 -7.81
C LYS A 102 -22.06 44.78 -9.04
N ASP A 103 -23.16 45.40 -9.45
CA ASP A 103 -23.17 46.57 -10.33
C ASP A 103 -22.81 47.80 -9.48
N ILE A 104 -21.52 48.14 -9.43
CA ILE A 104 -21.03 49.25 -8.58
C ILE A 104 -21.45 50.59 -9.19
N ARG A 105 -21.41 50.70 -10.53
CA ARG A 105 -21.83 51.90 -11.24
C ARG A 105 -23.00 51.59 -12.18
N PRO A 106 -24.24 51.80 -11.72
CA PRO A 106 -25.42 51.49 -12.50
C PRO A 106 -25.42 52.06 -13.92
N GLY A 107 -25.70 51.20 -14.90
CA GLY A 107 -25.80 51.52 -16.31
C GLY A 107 -24.65 50.96 -17.16
N SER A 108 -24.60 51.33 -18.44
CA SER A 108 -23.73 50.65 -19.41
C SER A 108 -22.25 51.06 -19.38
N PHE A 109 -21.86 52.00 -18.50
CA PHE A 109 -20.48 52.51 -18.46
C PHE A 109 -19.56 51.66 -17.57
N GLY A 110 -20.07 51.00 -16.53
CA GLY A 110 -19.28 50.19 -15.60
C GLY A 110 -18.34 50.98 -14.66
N SER A 111 -17.90 50.29 -13.62
CA SER A 111 -17.01 50.79 -12.56
C SER A 111 -15.51 50.54 -12.80
N TYR A 112 -15.17 49.73 -13.81
CA TYR A 112 -13.79 49.36 -14.18
C TYR A 112 -12.93 48.90 -12.98
N PRO A 113 -13.28 47.79 -12.31
CA PRO A 113 -12.46 47.32 -11.19
C PRO A 113 -11.04 46.92 -11.64
N GLU A 114 -10.03 47.39 -10.92
CA GLU A 114 -8.62 47.14 -11.24
C GLU A 114 -7.77 46.88 -10.00
N SER A 115 -6.56 46.35 -10.20
CA SER A 115 -5.63 46.00 -9.12
C SER A 115 -6.20 45.03 -8.08
N LEU A 116 -6.93 44.01 -8.55
CA LEU A 116 -7.53 42.97 -7.71
C LEU A 116 -6.44 42.29 -6.86
N THR A 117 -6.50 42.51 -5.55
CA THR A 117 -5.47 42.13 -4.59
C THR A 117 -6.09 41.47 -3.38
N VAL A 118 -5.60 40.30 -3.01
CA VAL A 118 -6.17 39.52 -1.91
C VAL A 118 -5.42 39.82 -0.61
N VAL A 119 -6.15 40.15 0.45
CA VAL A 119 -5.63 40.27 1.81
C VAL A 119 -6.47 39.38 2.72
N GLY A 120 -5.87 38.28 3.20
CA GLY A 120 -6.61 37.22 3.86
C GLY A 120 -7.66 36.60 2.93
N ASN A 121 -8.94 36.73 3.28
CA ASN A 121 -10.07 36.27 2.47
C ASN A 121 -10.84 37.42 1.79
N THR A 122 -10.33 38.65 1.88
CA THR A 122 -10.99 39.83 1.32
C THR A 122 -10.28 40.25 0.04
N LEU A 123 -11.06 40.48 -1.01
CA LEU A 123 -10.55 41.06 -2.25
C LEU A 123 -10.61 42.58 -2.14
N PHE A 124 -9.49 43.24 -2.39
CA PHE A 124 -9.39 44.70 -2.52
C PHE A 124 -9.13 45.07 -3.98
N PHE A 125 -9.66 46.21 -4.39
CA PHE A 125 -9.51 46.72 -5.76
C PHE A 125 -9.86 48.20 -5.79
N GLN A 126 -9.41 48.92 -6.82
CA GLN A 126 -9.97 50.23 -7.12
C GLN A 126 -11.21 50.09 -8.00
N ALA A 127 -12.21 50.94 -7.81
CA ALA A 127 -13.36 51.04 -8.71
C ALA A 127 -13.95 52.44 -8.69
N PHE A 128 -14.52 52.84 -9.84
CA PHE A 128 -15.17 54.13 -10.03
C PHE A 128 -16.67 54.03 -9.71
N ASP A 129 -17.17 54.96 -8.90
CA ASP A 129 -18.60 55.27 -8.84
C ASP A 129 -18.88 56.74 -9.18
N SER A 130 -20.12 57.07 -9.53
CA SER A 130 -20.48 58.43 -9.96
C SER A 130 -20.52 59.48 -8.84
N VAL A 131 -20.34 59.08 -7.58
CA VAL A 131 -20.47 59.92 -6.39
C VAL A 131 -19.09 60.26 -5.80
N ASN A 132 -18.23 59.25 -5.66
CA ASN A 132 -16.94 59.28 -4.98
C ASN A 132 -15.75 59.16 -5.97
N GLY A 133 -16.01 58.96 -7.27
CA GLY A 133 -14.93 58.74 -8.25
C GLY A 133 -14.24 57.38 -8.07
N THR A 134 -12.99 57.27 -8.51
CA THR A 134 -12.16 56.06 -8.36
C THR A 134 -11.55 55.98 -6.96
N GLU A 135 -12.00 55.03 -6.16
CA GLU A 135 -11.64 54.87 -4.76
C GLU A 135 -11.32 53.41 -4.41
N LEU A 136 -10.92 53.16 -3.15
CA LEU A 136 -10.62 51.82 -2.67
C LEU A 136 -11.90 51.08 -2.27
N TRP A 137 -12.12 49.92 -2.88
CA TRP A 137 -13.22 49.01 -2.61
C TRP A 137 -12.74 47.68 -2.06
N LYS A 138 -13.65 46.97 -1.41
CA LYS A 138 -13.44 45.58 -0.99
C LYS A 138 -14.64 44.71 -1.33
N SER A 139 -14.43 43.40 -1.41
CA SER A 139 -15.47 42.38 -1.60
C SER A 139 -15.17 41.09 -0.83
N ASP A 140 -16.22 40.45 -0.32
CA ASP A 140 -16.22 39.08 0.20
C ASP A 140 -16.84 38.08 -0.80
N GLY A 141 -17.13 38.52 -2.03
CA GLY A 141 -17.84 37.73 -3.04
C GLY A 141 -19.37 37.87 -3.02
N THR A 142 -19.92 38.74 -2.18
CA THR A 142 -21.36 39.06 -2.17
C THR A 142 -21.61 40.52 -2.54
N ALA A 143 -22.79 40.83 -3.08
CA ALA A 143 -23.18 42.21 -3.36
C ALA A 143 -23.20 43.09 -2.09
N ALA A 144 -23.58 42.51 -0.94
CA ALA A 144 -23.65 43.21 0.34
C ALA A 144 -22.26 43.50 0.93
N GLY A 145 -21.33 42.55 0.81
CA GLY A 145 -19.94 42.72 1.26
C GLY A 145 -19.06 43.48 0.26
N THR A 146 -19.58 43.80 -0.94
CA THR A 146 -18.88 44.63 -1.93
C THR A 146 -19.15 46.11 -1.66
N VAL A 147 -18.23 46.78 -0.99
CA VAL A 147 -18.41 48.14 -0.44
C VAL A 147 -17.18 49.02 -0.62
N LEU A 148 -17.43 50.33 -0.73
CA LEU A 148 -16.41 51.36 -0.61
C LEU A 148 -15.76 51.26 0.77
N VAL A 149 -14.43 51.21 0.83
CA VAL A 149 -13.69 51.14 2.10
C VAL A 149 -13.63 52.53 2.75
N LYS A 150 -13.24 53.53 1.96
CA LYS A 150 -13.14 54.92 2.36
C LYS A 150 -13.18 55.81 1.11
N ASP A 151 -13.93 56.89 1.18
CA ASP A 151 -13.83 58.03 0.26
C ASP A 151 -12.60 58.86 0.69
N ILE A 152 -11.44 58.58 0.11
CA ILE A 152 -10.17 59.20 0.51
C ILE A 152 -10.10 60.64 -0.02
N LEU A 153 -10.56 60.88 -1.26
CA LEU A 153 -10.70 62.22 -1.83
C LEU A 153 -12.19 62.56 -2.02
N PRO A 154 -12.80 63.31 -1.09
CA PRO A 154 -14.22 63.59 -1.14
C PRO A 154 -14.70 64.21 -2.46
N GLY A 155 -15.73 63.59 -3.05
CA GLY A 155 -16.38 64.05 -4.28
C GLY A 155 -16.05 63.18 -5.50
N SER A 156 -16.47 63.61 -6.69
CA SER A 156 -16.45 62.75 -7.89
C SER A 156 -15.08 62.57 -8.56
N SER A 157 -14.01 63.13 -8.00
CA SER A 157 -12.66 63.07 -8.61
C SER A 157 -11.91 61.78 -8.27
N GLY A 158 -12.14 61.22 -7.07
CA GLY A 158 -11.51 60.00 -6.57
C GLY A 158 -10.01 60.10 -6.28
N SER A 159 -9.54 59.28 -5.34
CA SER A 159 -8.16 59.23 -4.87
C SER A 159 -7.21 58.41 -5.76
N ASN A 160 -7.75 57.65 -6.71
CA ASN A 160 -7.04 56.76 -7.64
C ASN A 160 -6.02 55.84 -6.93
N PRO A 161 -6.49 54.86 -6.12
CA PRO A 161 -5.60 53.92 -5.43
C PRO A 161 -4.81 53.03 -6.40
N ILE A 162 -3.48 53.11 -6.37
CA ILE A 162 -2.60 52.32 -7.24
C ILE A 162 -1.63 51.43 -6.44
N LEU A 163 -1.14 50.38 -7.10
CA LEU A 163 -0.13 49.44 -6.58
C LEU A 163 -0.56 48.76 -5.28
N LEU A 164 -1.81 48.34 -5.20
CA LEU A 164 -2.33 47.57 -4.08
C LEU A 164 -1.43 46.37 -3.78
N THR A 165 -0.87 46.33 -2.58
CA THR A 165 0.13 45.35 -2.16
C THR A 165 -0.22 44.80 -0.78
N ALA A 166 -0.42 43.50 -0.70
CA ALA A 166 -0.67 42.81 0.56
C ALA A 166 0.64 42.64 1.36
N VAL A 167 0.66 43.08 2.62
CA VAL A 167 1.74 42.83 3.57
C VAL A 167 1.14 42.25 4.84
N GLY A 168 1.26 40.94 5.01
CA GLY A 168 0.52 40.21 6.04
C GLY A 168 -1.00 40.41 5.89
N ASN A 169 -1.64 40.96 6.93
CA ASN A 169 -3.07 41.26 6.94
C ASN A 169 -3.40 42.72 6.61
N THR A 170 -2.43 43.51 6.14
CA THR A 170 -2.60 44.92 5.83
C THR A 170 -2.41 45.14 4.34
N LEU A 171 -3.30 45.93 3.73
CA LEU A 171 -3.13 46.42 2.37
C LEU A 171 -2.32 47.71 2.41
N PHE A 172 -1.30 47.84 1.56
CA PHE A 172 -0.60 49.09 1.27
C PHE A 172 -0.84 49.52 -0.16
N PHE A 173 -0.93 50.83 -0.39
CA PHE A 173 -1.20 51.40 -1.71
C PHE A 173 -0.85 52.89 -1.74
N TRP A 174 -0.79 53.47 -2.93
CA TRP A 174 -0.66 54.90 -3.11
C TRP A 174 -2.01 55.50 -3.45
N ALA A 175 -2.35 56.64 -2.85
CA ALA A 175 -3.58 57.36 -3.15
C ALA A 175 -3.40 58.86 -2.90
N ASN A 176 -4.18 59.66 -3.62
CA ASN A 176 -4.17 61.12 -3.53
C ASN A 176 -5.38 61.63 -2.75
N ASP A 177 -5.16 62.33 -1.65
CA ASP A 177 -6.22 62.90 -0.80
C ASP A 177 -6.58 64.35 -1.15
N GLY A 178 -6.00 64.90 -2.21
CA GLY A 178 -6.21 66.28 -2.68
C GLY A 178 -5.54 67.35 -1.83
N VAL A 179 -4.86 66.97 -0.75
CA VAL A 179 -4.13 67.89 0.15
C VAL A 179 -2.63 67.69 0.02
N ASN A 180 -2.18 66.44 0.12
CA ASN A 180 -0.77 66.06 0.18
C ASN A 180 -0.25 65.50 -1.16
N GLY A 181 -1.11 65.46 -2.19
CA GLY A 181 -0.80 64.71 -3.41
C GLY A 181 -0.84 63.21 -3.14
N TYR A 182 -0.08 62.42 -3.90
CA TYR A 182 0.02 60.98 -3.65
C TYR A 182 0.90 60.69 -2.44
N GLY A 183 0.34 59.99 -1.46
CA GLY A 183 1.06 59.47 -0.30
C GLY A 183 0.93 57.97 -0.15
N LEU A 184 1.70 57.38 0.78
CA LEU A 184 1.63 55.96 1.10
C LEU A 184 0.51 55.72 2.12
N TRP A 185 -0.48 54.94 1.75
CA TRP A 185 -1.62 54.56 2.58
C TRP A 185 -1.57 53.11 3.01
N LYS A 186 -2.27 52.82 4.11
CA LYS A 186 -2.62 51.46 4.50
C LYS A 186 -4.11 51.29 4.71
N SER A 187 -4.60 50.06 4.65
CA SER A 187 -5.96 49.68 5.01
C SER A 187 -6.03 48.28 5.63
N ASP A 188 -6.90 48.13 6.63
CA ASP A 188 -7.38 46.85 7.16
C ASP A 188 -8.77 46.46 6.61
N GLY A 189 -9.27 47.21 5.62
CA GLY A 189 -10.61 47.07 5.08
C GLY A 189 -11.70 47.84 5.83
N THR A 190 -11.36 48.65 6.82
CA THR A 190 -12.29 49.57 7.49
C THR A 190 -11.94 51.02 7.16
N THR A 191 -12.93 51.91 7.22
CA THR A 191 -12.71 53.36 7.04
C THR A 191 -11.73 53.92 8.08
N ALA A 192 -11.79 53.44 9.33
CA ALA A 192 -10.94 53.90 10.43
C ALA A 192 -9.49 53.40 10.29
N GLY A 193 -9.30 52.17 9.83
CA GLY A 193 -7.97 51.60 9.56
C GLY A 193 -7.38 52.02 8.22
N THR A 194 -8.13 52.76 7.39
CA THR A 194 -7.64 53.32 6.13
C THR A 194 -7.06 54.71 6.35
N VAL A 195 -5.73 54.79 6.45
CA VAL A 195 -5.01 55.99 6.89
C VAL A 195 -3.74 56.23 6.07
N LEU A 196 -3.40 57.51 5.90
CA LEU A 196 -2.12 57.95 5.36
C LEU A 196 -1.03 57.56 6.37
N VAL A 197 -0.06 56.77 5.93
CA VAL A 197 1.07 56.32 6.76
C VAL A 197 2.22 57.31 6.66
N ALA A 198 2.50 57.79 5.45
CA ALA A 198 3.54 58.76 5.18
C ALA A 198 3.18 59.61 3.97
N ASP A 199 3.36 60.93 4.12
CA ASP A 199 3.32 61.90 3.02
C ASP A 199 4.71 61.95 2.37
N ILE A 200 4.93 61.07 1.42
CA ILE A 200 6.19 60.90 0.70
C ILE A 200 5.86 60.80 -0.77
N SER A 201 6.64 61.45 -1.63
CA SER A 201 6.38 61.45 -3.06
C SER A 201 7.09 60.28 -3.73
N PHE A 202 6.52 59.74 -4.81
CA PHE A 202 7.26 58.87 -5.74
C PHE A 202 7.86 59.64 -6.92
N GLY A 203 7.76 60.98 -6.92
CA GLY A 203 8.29 61.86 -7.97
C GLY A 203 7.63 61.63 -9.33
N ASP A 204 8.43 61.73 -10.40
CA ASP A 204 7.98 61.58 -11.80
C ASP A 204 7.97 60.11 -12.29
N PHE A 205 8.33 59.14 -11.44
CA PHE A 205 8.45 57.73 -11.82
C PHE A 205 7.44 56.83 -11.11
N SER A 206 7.10 55.70 -11.73
CA SER A 206 6.21 54.71 -11.16
C SER A 206 6.85 54.01 -9.94
N PRO A 207 6.26 54.06 -8.74
CA PRO A 207 6.82 53.40 -7.57
C PRO A 207 6.68 51.87 -7.65
N TYR A 208 7.53 51.16 -6.91
CA TYR A 208 7.40 49.72 -6.66
C TYR A 208 7.08 49.50 -5.19
N LEU A 209 6.10 48.64 -4.91
CA LEU A 209 5.79 48.16 -3.57
C LEU A 209 6.10 46.66 -3.52
N THR A 210 6.85 46.21 -2.52
CA THR A 210 7.22 44.80 -2.37
C THR A 210 7.20 44.40 -0.91
N ALA A 211 6.45 43.35 -0.59
CA ALA A 211 6.43 42.78 0.74
C ALA A 211 7.67 41.90 0.97
N VAL A 212 8.38 42.12 2.08
CA VAL A 212 9.43 41.21 2.59
C VAL A 212 9.07 40.86 4.03
N GLY A 213 8.51 39.65 4.21
CA GLY A 213 7.87 39.28 5.47
C GLY A 213 6.70 40.22 5.79
N ASN A 214 6.75 40.86 6.97
CA ASN A 214 5.73 41.82 7.42
C ASN A 214 6.11 43.28 7.17
N THR A 215 7.16 43.52 6.37
CA THR A 215 7.66 44.86 6.08
C THR A 215 7.43 45.17 4.62
N LEU A 216 6.89 46.35 4.33
CA LEU A 216 6.83 46.89 2.98
C LEU A 216 8.16 47.53 2.62
N PHE A 217 8.69 47.23 1.44
CA PHE A 217 9.82 47.92 0.84
C PHE A 217 9.40 48.63 -0.43
N PHE A 218 9.95 49.82 -0.66
CA PHE A 218 9.61 50.65 -1.82
C PHE A 218 10.67 51.73 -2.04
N TRP A 219 10.57 52.42 -3.17
CA TRP A 219 11.38 53.61 -3.46
C TRP A 219 10.50 54.84 -3.43
N ALA A 220 11.03 55.89 -2.82
CA ALA A 220 10.37 57.18 -2.74
C ALA A 220 11.40 58.30 -2.87
N TYR A 221 10.92 59.43 -3.36
CA TYR A 221 11.62 60.68 -3.51
C TYR A 221 11.30 61.59 -2.32
N ASP A 222 12.33 61.96 -1.56
CA ASP A 222 12.19 62.79 -0.35
C ASP A 222 12.53 64.27 -0.58
N GLY A 223 12.94 64.65 -1.79
CA GLY A 223 13.33 66.02 -2.13
C GLY A 223 14.68 66.50 -1.57
N GLU A 224 15.21 65.83 -0.54
CA GLU A 224 16.48 66.18 0.11
C GLU A 224 17.65 65.32 -0.35
N ASN A 225 17.44 64.00 -0.46
CA ASN A 225 18.45 63.00 -0.82
C ASN A 225 18.16 62.36 -2.19
N GLY A 226 16.99 62.60 -2.78
CA GLY A 226 16.59 62.01 -4.05
C GLY A 226 15.84 60.70 -3.85
N TYR A 227 16.04 59.71 -4.74
CA TYR A 227 15.36 58.41 -4.65
C TYR A 227 16.08 57.47 -3.68
N GLY A 228 15.43 57.13 -2.57
CA GLY A 228 16.00 56.25 -1.55
C GLY A 228 15.23 54.94 -1.38
N LEU A 229 15.87 53.93 -0.78
CA LEU A 229 15.20 52.67 -0.39
C LEU A 229 14.46 52.95 0.90
N TRP A 230 13.15 52.82 0.90
CA TRP A 230 12.34 52.97 2.10
C TRP A 230 11.77 51.64 2.54
N LYS A 231 11.46 51.58 3.84
CA LYS A 231 10.64 50.53 4.41
C LYS A 231 9.51 51.11 5.23
N SER A 232 8.42 50.35 5.39
CA SER A 232 7.32 50.68 6.28
C SER A 232 6.79 49.43 6.99
N ASP A 233 6.50 49.57 8.27
CA ASP A 233 5.71 48.60 9.07
C ASP A 233 4.22 49.01 9.17
N GLY A 234 3.81 50.04 8.43
CA GLY A 234 2.47 50.61 8.49
C GLY A 234 2.30 51.69 9.55
N THR A 235 3.35 52.12 10.23
CA THR A 235 3.33 53.30 11.10
C THR A 235 4.19 54.42 10.53
N THR A 236 3.86 55.67 10.84
CA THR A 236 4.68 56.81 10.43
C THR A 236 6.10 56.70 10.98
N ALA A 237 6.26 56.25 12.24
CA ALA A 237 7.58 56.09 12.85
C ALA A 237 8.40 54.94 12.25
N GLY A 238 7.75 53.87 11.81
CA GLY A 238 8.39 52.74 11.12
C GLY A 238 8.52 52.93 9.62
N THR A 239 8.08 54.07 9.07
CA THR A 239 8.28 54.44 7.67
C THR A 239 9.54 55.28 7.54
N VAL A 240 10.65 54.64 7.16
CA VAL A 240 11.99 55.24 7.23
C VAL A 240 12.84 54.91 6.00
N LEU A 241 13.73 55.85 5.65
CA LEU A 241 14.79 55.64 4.67
C LEU A 241 15.75 54.58 5.22
N VAL A 242 15.93 53.50 4.47
CA VAL A 242 16.86 52.41 4.75
C VAL A 242 18.26 52.77 4.26
N ALA A 243 18.37 53.18 3.00
CA ALA A 243 19.62 53.54 2.37
C ALA A 243 19.38 54.45 1.16
N ASP A 244 20.28 55.42 0.98
CA ASP A 244 20.39 56.19 -0.25
C ASP A 244 21.45 55.54 -1.14
N ILE A 245 21.01 54.88 -2.21
CA ILE A 245 21.85 54.08 -3.11
C ILE A 245 21.78 54.63 -4.53
N SER A 246 20.92 55.61 -4.79
CA SER A 246 20.61 56.04 -6.15
C SER A 246 21.56 57.17 -6.56
N PHE A 247 22.34 56.95 -7.61
CA PHE A 247 23.14 58.02 -8.21
C PHE A 247 22.34 58.76 -9.29
N GLY A 248 22.11 60.05 -9.08
CA GLY A 248 21.26 60.88 -9.94
C GLY A 248 19.80 60.43 -9.92
N ASP A 249 19.08 60.58 -11.04
CA ASP A 249 17.67 60.14 -11.20
C ASP A 249 17.53 58.63 -11.48
N SER A 250 18.53 57.80 -11.12
CA SER A 250 18.49 56.35 -11.34
C SER A 250 17.74 55.65 -10.21
N TYR A 251 16.46 55.34 -10.41
CA TYR A 251 15.64 54.61 -9.43
C TYR A 251 15.92 53.10 -9.49
N PRO A 252 15.98 52.39 -8.35
CA PRO A 252 16.18 50.95 -8.40
C PRO A 252 14.96 50.21 -8.95
N GLY A 253 15.23 49.08 -9.61
CA GLY A 253 14.23 48.30 -10.31
C GLY A 253 14.16 46.86 -9.82
N SER A 254 13.07 46.17 -10.16
CA SER A 254 12.89 44.73 -9.92
C SER A 254 13.02 44.30 -8.45
N LEU A 255 12.35 45.02 -7.53
CA LEU A 255 12.32 44.66 -6.12
C LEU A 255 11.71 43.25 -5.97
N THR A 256 12.48 42.34 -5.41
CA THR A 256 12.13 40.93 -5.32
C THR A 256 12.52 40.41 -3.94
N ALA A 257 11.55 39.86 -3.22
CA ALA A 257 11.82 39.21 -1.95
C ALA A 257 12.38 37.79 -2.16
N LEU A 258 13.47 37.44 -1.47
CA LEU A 258 13.96 36.07 -1.34
C LEU A 258 14.15 35.76 0.15
N GLY A 259 13.19 35.05 0.72
CA GLY A 259 13.09 34.91 2.18
C GLY A 259 12.91 36.27 2.86
N ASN A 260 13.80 36.59 3.80
CA ASN A 260 13.80 37.86 4.52
C ASN A 260 14.73 38.93 3.90
N THR A 261 15.28 38.66 2.72
CA THR A 261 16.20 39.59 2.03
C THR A 261 15.51 40.18 0.82
N LEU A 262 15.57 41.49 0.68
CA LEU A 262 15.18 42.19 -0.54
C LEU A 262 16.32 42.15 -1.53
N PHE A 263 16.06 41.77 -2.77
CA PHE A 263 16.96 41.92 -3.91
C PHE A 263 16.41 42.94 -4.90
N PHE A 264 17.30 43.70 -5.51
CA PHE A 264 16.93 44.74 -6.47
C PHE A 264 18.12 45.10 -7.35
N SER A 265 17.84 45.80 -8.44
CA SER A 265 18.86 46.37 -9.31
C SER A 265 19.00 47.87 -9.05
N ALA A 266 20.20 48.34 -8.69
CA ALA A 266 20.47 49.75 -8.36
C ALA A 266 21.82 50.20 -8.94
N ASN A 267 22.04 51.51 -8.99
CA ASN A 267 23.28 52.14 -9.44
C ASN A 267 23.71 53.24 -8.46
N GLU A 268 24.82 53.02 -7.77
CA GLU A 268 25.44 53.97 -6.83
C GLU A 268 26.43 54.95 -7.48
N GLY A 269 26.55 54.92 -8.81
CA GLY A 269 27.39 55.85 -9.58
C GLY A 269 28.84 55.42 -9.75
N VAL A 270 29.24 54.29 -9.14
CA VAL A 270 30.61 53.75 -9.22
C VAL A 270 30.67 52.52 -10.12
N ASN A 271 29.89 51.48 -9.81
CA ASN A 271 29.92 50.20 -10.53
C ASN A 271 28.82 50.09 -11.61
N GLY A 272 28.12 51.19 -11.90
CA GLY A 272 26.95 51.17 -12.77
C GLY A 272 25.77 50.41 -12.15
N ARG A 273 24.82 49.96 -12.98
CA ARG A 273 23.63 49.26 -12.50
C ARG A 273 23.92 47.77 -12.26
N GLU A 274 23.85 47.34 -11.00
CA GLU A 274 24.24 46.00 -10.55
C GLU A 274 23.19 45.36 -9.61
N LEU A 275 23.47 44.14 -9.14
CA LEU A 275 22.60 43.40 -8.23
C LEU A 275 22.91 43.79 -6.79
N TRP A 276 21.89 44.25 -6.08
CA TRP A 276 21.95 44.68 -4.69
C TRP A 276 21.03 43.85 -3.81
N LYS A 277 21.34 43.82 -2.52
CA LYS A 277 20.47 43.23 -1.50
C LYS A 277 20.32 44.13 -0.28
N SER A 278 19.24 43.94 0.47
CA SER A 278 18.98 44.62 1.75
C SER A 278 18.28 43.70 2.74
N ASP A 279 18.68 43.78 4.01
CA ASP A 279 17.97 43.19 5.16
C ASP A 279 17.03 44.19 5.85
N GLY A 280 16.86 45.39 5.28
CA GLY A 280 16.10 46.48 5.89
C GLY A 280 16.91 47.41 6.79
N THR A 281 18.23 47.30 6.80
CA THR A 281 19.14 48.24 7.46
C THR A 281 20.10 48.88 6.47
N ALA A 282 20.59 50.09 6.75
CA ALA A 282 21.62 50.75 5.94
C ALA A 282 22.87 49.87 5.78
N ALA A 283 23.33 49.23 6.86
CA ALA A 283 24.53 48.41 6.86
C ALA A 283 24.37 47.08 6.09
N GLY A 284 23.18 46.48 6.13
CA GLY A 284 22.86 45.27 5.37
C GLY A 284 22.46 45.55 3.93
N THR A 285 22.44 46.81 3.52
CA THR A 285 22.15 47.22 2.16
C THR A 285 23.43 47.35 1.35
N VAL A 286 23.73 46.32 0.56
CA VAL A 286 25.06 46.14 -0.05
C VAL A 286 24.97 45.60 -1.48
N LEU A 287 25.97 45.98 -2.29
CA LEU A 287 26.25 45.37 -3.58
C LEU A 287 26.50 43.87 -3.40
N VAL A 288 25.80 43.03 -4.15
CA VAL A 288 26.01 41.58 -4.12
C VAL A 288 27.27 41.22 -4.90
N LYS A 289 27.39 41.76 -6.12
CA LYS A 289 28.53 41.55 -7.02
C LYS A 289 28.53 42.63 -8.09
N ASP A 290 29.71 43.19 -8.38
CA ASP A 290 29.98 43.87 -9.64
C ASP A 290 30.21 42.81 -10.72
N ILE A 291 29.20 42.59 -11.57
CA ILE A 291 29.21 41.53 -12.57
C ILE A 291 30.01 41.96 -13.81
N ASN A 292 29.86 43.21 -14.26
CA ASN A 292 30.53 43.71 -15.45
C ASN A 292 31.66 44.69 -15.12
N LEU A 293 32.84 44.12 -14.85
CA LEU A 293 34.04 44.87 -14.45
C LEU A 293 34.60 45.83 -15.54
N THR A 294 34.06 45.78 -16.76
CA THR A 294 34.61 46.53 -17.91
C THR A 294 33.68 47.62 -18.43
N ASN A 295 32.39 47.56 -18.10
CA ASN A 295 31.39 48.51 -18.55
C ASN A 295 30.99 49.45 -17.39
N PRO A 296 31.25 50.77 -17.48
CA PRO A 296 30.89 51.71 -16.42
C PRO A 296 29.38 51.86 -16.21
N PHE A 297 28.54 51.34 -17.10
CA PHE A 297 27.09 51.32 -16.94
C PHE A 297 26.58 50.08 -16.17
N GLY A 298 27.44 49.11 -15.86
CA GLY A 298 27.13 47.89 -15.12
C GLY A 298 26.46 46.79 -15.96
N SER A 299 26.06 45.70 -15.31
CA SER A 299 25.46 44.50 -15.91
C SER A 299 23.94 44.57 -16.11
N SER A 300 23.31 45.62 -15.54
CA SER A 300 21.87 45.88 -15.56
C SER A 300 21.02 44.65 -15.23
N PRO A 301 21.04 44.10 -13.99
CA PRO A 301 20.21 42.96 -13.65
C PRO A 301 18.71 43.25 -13.82
N SER A 302 17.97 42.31 -14.43
CA SER A 302 16.52 42.43 -14.66
C SER A 302 15.82 41.07 -14.65
N ASN A 303 14.48 41.06 -14.59
CA ASN A 303 13.67 39.84 -14.45
C ASN A 303 14.02 39.03 -13.19
N LEU A 304 14.28 39.72 -12.08
CA LEU A 304 14.59 39.08 -10.81
C LEU A 304 13.40 38.22 -10.37
N THR A 305 13.67 36.93 -10.15
CA THR A 305 12.67 35.93 -9.83
C THR A 305 13.21 35.03 -8.72
N ALA A 306 12.52 35.04 -7.57
CA ALA A 306 12.87 34.19 -6.45
C ALA A 306 12.36 32.76 -6.67
N VAL A 307 13.24 31.77 -6.54
CA VAL A 307 12.95 30.34 -6.74
C VAL A 307 13.58 29.55 -5.60
N GLY A 308 12.76 29.10 -4.64
CA GLY A 308 13.26 28.46 -3.43
C GLY A 308 14.20 29.40 -2.66
N SER A 309 15.47 29.01 -2.54
CA SER A 309 16.54 29.82 -1.91
C SER A 309 17.48 30.50 -2.91
N THR A 310 17.12 30.53 -4.20
CA THR A 310 17.96 31.07 -5.26
C THR A 310 17.22 32.17 -6.01
N LEU A 311 17.92 33.27 -6.27
CA LEU A 311 17.44 34.33 -7.15
C LEU A 311 17.93 34.04 -8.57
N TYR A 312 17.01 33.97 -9.53
CA TYR A 312 17.33 33.95 -10.96
C TYR A 312 17.06 35.31 -11.57
N PHE A 313 17.89 35.71 -12.52
CA PHE A 313 17.78 37.01 -13.18
C PHE A 313 18.57 36.98 -14.49
N THR A 314 18.48 38.09 -15.23
CA THR A 314 19.27 38.31 -16.44
C THR A 314 20.25 39.43 -16.24
N ALA A 315 21.49 39.25 -16.67
CA ALA A 315 22.55 40.25 -16.58
C ALA A 315 23.58 40.03 -17.71
N ASP A 316 24.33 41.08 -18.02
CA ASP A 316 25.38 41.08 -19.05
C ASP A 316 26.75 41.42 -18.45
N GLU A 317 27.63 40.42 -18.38
CA GLU A 317 29.01 40.59 -17.92
C GLU A 317 29.97 41.18 -18.96
N GLY A 318 29.46 41.57 -20.13
CA GLY A 318 30.20 42.23 -21.20
C GLY A 318 30.80 41.29 -22.25
N VAL A 319 30.57 39.97 -22.12
CA VAL A 319 31.13 38.95 -23.02
C VAL A 319 30.05 38.14 -23.72
N ASN A 320 29.11 37.54 -22.96
CA ASN A 320 28.07 36.66 -23.50
C ASN A 320 26.73 37.38 -23.73
N GLY A 321 26.70 38.71 -23.64
CA GLY A 321 25.45 39.47 -23.67
C GLY A 321 24.58 39.18 -22.44
N ARG A 322 23.32 39.63 -22.47
CA ARG A 322 22.38 39.41 -21.35
C ARG A 322 21.81 37.99 -21.36
N GLU A 323 22.23 37.19 -20.38
CA GLU A 323 21.96 35.75 -20.28
C GLU A 323 21.37 35.35 -18.90
N LEU A 324 21.14 34.05 -18.66
CA LEU A 324 20.61 33.55 -17.38
C LEU A 324 21.67 33.52 -16.29
N TRP A 325 21.42 34.24 -15.21
CA TRP A 325 22.24 34.28 -14.00
C TRP A 325 21.47 33.78 -12.78
N LYS A 326 22.23 33.31 -11.78
CA LYS A 326 21.69 32.97 -10.47
C LYS A 326 22.50 33.60 -9.34
N SER A 327 21.89 33.79 -8.19
CA SER A 327 22.52 34.25 -6.96
C SER A 327 21.90 33.60 -5.72
N ASP A 328 22.73 33.30 -4.73
CA ASP A 328 22.34 32.96 -3.35
C ASP A 328 22.42 34.18 -2.40
N GLY A 329 22.69 35.36 -2.95
CA GLY A 329 22.95 36.58 -2.19
C GLY A 329 24.39 36.83 -1.81
N THR A 330 25.33 36.02 -2.28
CA THR A 330 26.77 36.22 -2.13
C THR A 330 27.44 36.49 -3.47
N ALA A 331 28.59 37.18 -3.46
CA ALA A 331 29.38 37.40 -4.68
C ALA A 331 29.85 36.07 -5.32
N ALA A 332 30.16 35.06 -4.50
CA ALA A 332 30.62 33.75 -4.96
C ALA A 332 29.49 32.93 -5.60
N GLY A 333 28.29 32.95 -5.01
CA GLY A 333 27.11 32.27 -5.56
C GLY A 333 26.44 33.02 -6.70
N THR A 334 26.88 34.25 -7.01
CA THR A 334 26.38 35.04 -8.14
C THR A 334 27.14 34.71 -9.42
N VAL A 335 26.57 33.83 -10.25
CA VAL A 335 27.24 33.23 -11.41
C VAL A 335 26.32 33.11 -12.62
N LEU A 336 26.92 33.19 -13.81
CA LEU A 336 26.28 32.82 -15.08
C LEU A 336 25.87 31.34 -15.01
N VAL A 337 24.61 31.05 -15.29
CA VAL A 337 24.11 29.67 -15.35
C VAL A 337 24.47 29.06 -16.70
N LYS A 338 24.17 29.77 -17.79
CA LYS A 338 24.45 29.35 -19.16
C LYS A 338 24.44 30.54 -20.11
N ASP A 339 25.42 30.57 -21.00
CA ASP A 339 25.35 31.33 -22.25
C ASP A 339 24.43 30.56 -23.22
N ILE A 340 23.15 30.94 -23.25
CA ILE A 340 22.12 30.24 -24.05
C ILE A 340 22.27 30.61 -25.52
N ARG A 341 22.66 31.86 -25.81
CA ARG A 341 22.92 32.35 -27.17
C ARG A 341 24.41 32.65 -27.33
N PRO A 342 25.20 31.69 -27.84
CA PRO A 342 26.65 31.82 -27.88
C PRO A 342 27.17 33.14 -28.46
N GLY A 343 28.07 33.79 -27.72
CA GLY A 343 28.73 35.04 -28.10
C GLY A 343 28.07 36.28 -27.50
N SER A 344 28.35 37.48 -28.04
CA SER A 344 27.95 38.74 -27.38
C SER A 344 26.49 39.16 -27.58
N SER A 345 25.61 38.23 -27.98
CA SER A 345 24.21 38.53 -28.29
C SER A 345 23.30 37.93 -27.24
N SER A 346 22.32 38.70 -26.75
CA SER A 346 21.43 38.24 -25.68
C SER A 346 20.40 37.21 -26.13
N SER A 347 20.00 36.34 -25.20
CA SER A 347 18.95 35.33 -25.34
C SER A 347 17.52 35.80 -24.99
N TYR A 348 17.36 37.05 -24.54
CA TYR A 348 16.06 37.71 -24.30
C TYR A 348 15.09 36.91 -23.41
N LEU A 349 15.56 36.40 -22.26
CA LEU A 349 14.74 35.61 -21.35
C LEU A 349 13.49 36.36 -20.85
N GLN A 350 12.36 35.65 -20.79
CA GLN A 350 11.10 36.14 -20.23
C GLN A 350 10.34 35.01 -19.50
N ASN A 351 9.33 35.37 -18.71
CA ASN A 351 8.35 34.45 -18.09
C ASN A 351 8.93 33.37 -17.17
N LEU A 352 9.88 33.72 -16.30
CA LEU A 352 10.49 32.77 -15.37
C LEU A 352 9.43 32.21 -14.41
N THR A 353 9.20 30.89 -14.45
CA THR A 353 8.19 30.19 -13.67
C THR A 353 8.74 28.88 -13.15
N VAL A 354 8.38 28.49 -11.93
CA VAL A 354 8.87 27.26 -11.29
C VAL A 354 7.77 26.21 -11.30
N VAL A 355 8.12 24.99 -11.68
CA VAL A 355 7.27 23.81 -11.46
C VAL A 355 8.09 22.74 -10.76
N GLY A 356 7.68 22.38 -9.54
CA GLY A 356 8.48 21.54 -8.65
C GLY A 356 9.82 22.23 -8.32
N SER A 357 10.94 21.62 -8.76
CA SER A 357 12.30 22.16 -8.59
C SER A 357 12.92 22.70 -9.88
N THR A 358 12.16 22.72 -10.98
CA THR A 358 12.66 23.10 -12.30
C THR A 358 12.17 24.49 -12.67
N LEU A 359 13.09 25.35 -13.09
CA LEU A 359 12.79 26.67 -13.62
C LEU A 359 12.47 26.55 -15.12
N PHE A 360 11.39 27.16 -15.56
CA PHE A 360 10.99 27.30 -16.96
C PHE A 360 10.95 28.76 -17.37
N PHE A 361 11.29 29.03 -18.63
CA PHE A 361 11.30 30.38 -19.20
C PHE A 361 11.31 30.29 -20.72
N SER A 362 11.00 31.39 -21.39
CA SER A 362 11.18 31.52 -22.84
C SER A 362 12.54 32.15 -23.15
N ALA A 363 13.30 31.61 -24.11
CA ALA A 363 14.59 32.16 -24.52
C ALA A 363 14.89 31.89 -26.01
N TYR A 364 15.79 32.71 -26.59
CA TYR A 364 16.28 32.58 -27.95
C TYR A 364 17.76 32.17 -27.96
N ASP A 365 18.10 31.08 -28.63
CA ASP A 365 19.48 30.55 -28.72
C ASP A 365 20.22 30.96 -30.00
N GLY A 366 19.60 31.75 -30.87
CA GLY A 366 20.16 32.12 -32.17
C GLY A 366 19.85 31.12 -33.30
N VAL A 367 19.21 29.99 -33.01
CA VAL A 367 18.95 28.91 -33.99
C VAL A 367 17.47 28.58 -34.10
N ASN A 368 16.78 28.32 -32.98
CA ASN A 368 15.40 27.79 -32.95
C ASN A 368 14.32 28.87 -32.72
N GLY A 369 14.69 30.15 -32.78
CA GLY A 369 13.78 31.22 -32.36
C GLY A 369 13.52 31.23 -30.85
N THR A 370 12.57 32.06 -30.39
CA THR A 370 12.19 32.11 -28.96
C THR A 370 11.29 30.92 -28.62
N GLU A 371 11.82 30.01 -27.82
CA GLU A 371 11.20 28.73 -27.47
C GLU A 371 11.16 28.50 -25.95
N LEU A 372 10.59 27.38 -25.51
CA LEU A 372 10.49 27.00 -24.09
C LEU A 372 11.78 26.33 -23.62
N TRP A 373 12.37 26.87 -22.56
CA TRP A 373 13.58 26.36 -21.93
C TRP A 373 13.31 25.94 -20.49
N GLN A 374 14.14 25.03 -20.00
CA GLN A 374 14.17 24.63 -18.60
C GLN A 374 15.58 24.79 -18.02
N SER A 375 15.68 24.91 -16.70
CA SER A 375 16.93 24.92 -15.95
C SER A 375 16.76 24.28 -14.57
N ASP A 376 17.76 23.49 -14.16
CA ASP A 376 17.96 23.04 -12.78
C ASP A 376 18.95 23.95 -12.00
N GLY A 377 19.32 25.09 -12.60
CA GLY A 377 20.33 26.00 -12.07
C GLY A 377 21.77 25.65 -12.45
N THR A 378 22.00 24.64 -13.30
CA THR A 378 23.32 24.31 -13.87
C THR A 378 23.35 24.54 -15.38
N ALA A 379 24.54 24.72 -15.96
CA ALA A 379 24.70 24.85 -17.41
C ALA A 379 24.22 23.60 -18.17
N ALA A 380 24.41 22.41 -17.59
CA ALA A 380 24.05 21.13 -18.20
C ALA A 380 22.54 20.88 -18.17
N GLY A 381 21.88 21.20 -17.06
CA GLY A 381 20.43 21.10 -16.93
C GLY A 381 19.66 22.28 -17.52
N THR A 382 20.35 23.31 -18.02
CA THR A 382 19.73 24.41 -18.77
C THR A 382 19.61 24.05 -20.25
N VAL A 383 18.44 23.60 -20.69
CA VAL A 383 18.23 23.03 -22.02
C VAL A 383 16.92 23.48 -22.65
N LEU A 384 16.87 23.48 -23.98
CA LEU A 384 15.65 23.62 -24.75
C LEU A 384 14.71 22.45 -24.42
N VAL A 385 13.46 22.73 -24.03
CA VAL A 385 12.46 21.70 -23.72
C VAL A 385 11.95 21.04 -25.01
N GLY A 386 11.77 21.84 -26.05
CA GLY A 386 11.42 21.40 -27.40
C GLY A 386 11.28 22.60 -28.32
N ASP A 387 11.58 22.40 -29.61
CA ASP A 387 11.30 23.36 -30.68
C ASP A 387 9.83 23.20 -31.11
N ILE A 388 8.95 23.98 -30.49
CA ILE A 388 7.49 23.87 -30.73
C ILE A 388 7.14 24.34 -32.14
N ARG A 389 7.89 25.32 -32.67
CA ARG A 389 7.74 25.81 -34.03
C ARG A 389 9.04 25.57 -34.83
N PRO A 390 9.14 24.42 -35.52
CA PRO A 390 10.36 24.02 -36.20
C PRO A 390 11.00 25.12 -37.07
N GLY A 391 12.28 25.40 -36.83
CA GLY A 391 13.11 26.30 -37.64
C GLY A 391 13.53 27.58 -36.93
N SER A 392 13.84 28.64 -37.69
CA SER A 392 14.39 29.89 -37.10
C SER A 392 13.33 30.86 -36.58
N TYR A 393 12.05 30.50 -36.63
CA TYR A 393 10.95 31.30 -36.12
C TYR A 393 10.46 30.72 -34.80
N GLY A 394 10.39 31.53 -33.75
CA GLY A 394 9.96 31.04 -32.44
C GLY A 394 8.45 30.80 -32.31
N SER A 395 8.10 29.98 -31.34
CA SER A 395 6.74 29.73 -30.84
C SER A 395 6.26 30.75 -29.83
N TYR A 396 7.19 31.58 -29.31
CA TYR A 396 6.96 32.66 -28.34
C TYR A 396 6.14 32.22 -27.10
N PRO A 397 6.66 31.26 -26.29
CA PRO A 397 5.96 30.85 -25.07
C PRO A 397 5.74 32.01 -24.10
N PHE A 398 4.49 32.23 -23.69
CA PHE A 398 4.12 33.37 -22.83
C PHE A 398 3.11 32.96 -21.75
N SER A 399 2.98 33.78 -20.70
CA SER A 399 2.06 33.53 -19.56
C SER A 399 2.26 32.16 -18.89
N LEU A 400 3.53 31.77 -18.69
CA LEU A 400 3.86 30.50 -18.03
C LEU A 400 3.22 30.45 -16.63
N THR A 401 2.40 29.43 -16.39
CA THR A 401 1.62 29.28 -15.17
C THR A 401 1.64 27.83 -14.69
N ALA A 402 2.07 27.62 -13.44
CA ALA A 402 2.09 26.31 -12.84
C ALA A 402 0.73 25.94 -12.23
N VAL A 403 0.21 24.77 -12.55
CA VAL A 403 -0.95 24.16 -11.87
C VAL A 403 -0.57 22.73 -11.49
N GLY A 404 -0.30 22.51 -10.20
CA GLY A 404 0.31 21.25 -9.74
C GLY A 404 1.65 20.99 -10.43
N ASN A 405 1.76 19.85 -11.12
CA ASN A 405 2.95 19.47 -11.89
C ASN A 405 2.85 19.84 -13.38
N THR A 406 1.79 20.52 -13.81
CA THR A 406 1.61 20.92 -15.21
C THR A 406 1.96 22.38 -15.37
N LEU A 407 2.88 22.67 -16.29
CA LEU A 407 3.13 24.03 -16.77
C LEU A 407 2.17 24.32 -17.92
N PHE A 408 1.34 25.34 -17.79
CA PHE A 408 0.52 25.88 -18.86
C PHE A 408 1.15 27.14 -19.43
N PHE A 409 1.00 27.35 -20.73
CA PHE A 409 1.52 28.53 -21.41
C PHE A 409 0.83 28.71 -22.76
N GLN A 410 0.90 29.92 -23.29
CA GLN A 410 0.51 30.21 -24.67
C GLN A 410 1.69 29.93 -25.60
N ALA A 411 1.47 29.31 -26.77
CA ALA A 411 2.48 29.18 -27.82
C ALA A 411 1.86 29.05 -29.22
N TYR A 412 2.68 29.28 -30.26
CA TYR A 412 2.32 29.14 -31.68
C TYR A 412 3.23 28.13 -32.39
N ASP A 413 2.67 27.06 -32.93
CA ASP A 413 3.40 25.99 -33.63
C ASP A 413 3.62 26.22 -35.13
N GLY A 414 3.18 27.38 -35.67
CA GLY A 414 3.21 27.66 -37.10
C GLY A 414 1.94 27.23 -37.86
N VAL A 415 0.97 26.57 -37.20
CA VAL A 415 -0.24 26.03 -37.83
C VAL A 415 -1.52 26.53 -37.15
N ASN A 416 -1.62 26.41 -35.83
CA ASN A 416 -2.88 26.59 -35.08
C ASN A 416 -3.03 27.99 -34.45
N GLY A 417 -2.25 28.99 -34.89
CA GLY A 417 -2.20 30.29 -34.22
C GLY A 417 -1.70 30.19 -32.77
N GLN A 418 -1.87 31.26 -31.97
CA GLN A 418 -1.50 31.24 -30.56
C GLN A 418 -2.59 30.56 -29.72
N GLU A 419 -2.27 29.41 -29.13
CA GLU A 419 -3.21 28.54 -28.41
C GLU A 419 -2.68 28.15 -27.03
N LEU A 420 -3.48 27.39 -26.27
CA LEU A 420 -3.10 26.89 -24.94
C LEU A 420 -2.28 25.60 -25.06
N TRP A 421 -1.06 25.64 -24.53
CA TRP A 421 -0.13 24.53 -24.47
C TRP A 421 0.12 24.12 -23.02
N ALA A 422 0.51 22.85 -22.85
CA ALA A 422 0.89 22.31 -21.56
C ALA A 422 2.14 21.43 -21.64
N LEU A 423 2.82 21.34 -20.51
CA LEU A 423 3.95 20.46 -20.28
C LEU A 423 3.80 19.82 -18.88
N ASN A 424 3.73 18.51 -18.81
CA ASN A 424 3.71 17.79 -17.53
C ASN A 424 5.13 17.63 -17.00
N VAL A 425 5.51 18.47 -16.03
CA VAL A 425 6.85 18.51 -15.44
C VAL A 425 7.01 17.37 -14.43
N GLY A 426 8.08 16.59 -14.58
CA GLY A 426 8.25 15.32 -13.84
C GLY A 426 7.54 14.12 -14.47
N GLY A 427 6.86 14.33 -15.62
CA GLY A 427 6.00 13.34 -16.27
C GLY A 427 4.76 13.02 -15.42
N PRO A 428 3.77 12.27 -15.94
CA PRO A 428 3.04 11.41 -15.02
C PRO A 428 4.11 10.52 -14.37
N THR A 429 4.14 10.42 -13.04
CA THR A 429 4.76 9.23 -12.45
C THR A 429 4.09 8.04 -13.14
N VAL A 430 4.82 7.32 -13.99
CA VAL A 430 4.26 6.08 -14.54
C VAL A 430 4.21 5.09 -13.38
N PRO A 431 3.18 4.24 -13.30
CA PRO A 431 3.07 3.30 -12.20
C PRO A 431 4.33 2.43 -12.10
N THR A 432 4.88 2.31 -10.90
CA THR A 432 5.98 1.36 -10.64
C THR A 432 5.42 0.05 -10.12
N LEU A 433 6.00 -1.07 -10.55
CA LEU A 433 5.56 -2.41 -10.16
C LEU A 433 6.70 -3.18 -9.50
N ALA A 434 6.42 -3.77 -8.35
CA ALA A 434 7.37 -4.61 -7.61
C ALA A 434 6.68 -5.88 -7.13
N ILE A 435 7.32 -7.03 -7.25
CA ILE A 435 6.86 -8.30 -6.68
C ILE A 435 7.63 -8.65 -5.41
N ALA A 436 6.95 -9.20 -4.41
CA ALA A 436 7.54 -9.75 -3.20
C ALA A 436 6.88 -11.08 -2.80
N ALA A 437 7.68 -12.02 -2.30
CA ALA A 437 7.18 -13.24 -1.68
C ALA A 437 6.41 -12.91 -0.39
N THR A 438 5.23 -13.51 -0.19
CA THR A 438 4.41 -13.29 1.01
C THR A 438 4.20 -14.58 1.78
N SER A 439 3.75 -15.65 1.12
CA SER A 439 3.72 -17.02 1.66
C SER A 439 4.25 -17.96 0.59
N ALA A 440 5.56 -17.95 0.38
CA ALA A 440 6.20 -18.62 -0.75
C ALA A 440 7.30 -19.62 -0.35
N SER A 441 7.41 -19.98 0.94
CA SER A 441 8.28 -21.08 1.38
C SER A 441 7.49 -21.98 2.31
N GLN A 442 7.13 -23.16 1.82
CA GLN A 442 6.22 -24.09 2.48
C GLN A 442 6.52 -25.51 2.01
N THR A 443 6.11 -26.51 2.77
CA THR A 443 6.10 -27.90 2.29
C THR A 443 5.01 -28.15 1.26
N GLU A 444 5.14 -29.14 0.39
CA GLU A 444 4.13 -29.45 -0.64
C GLU A 444 3.04 -30.41 -0.15
N GLY A 445 3.40 -31.35 0.73
CA GLY A 445 2.53 -32.39 1.29
C GLY A 445 2.21 -33.52 0.31
N ASN A 446 1.62 -34.60 0.82
CA ASN A 446 1.44 -35.86 0.07
C ASN A 446 0.50 -35.83 -1.15
N SER A 447 -0.41 -34.85 -1.27
CA SER A 447 -1.40 -34.78 -2.36
C SER A 447 -2.12 -33.43 -2.45
N GLY A 448 -2.83 -33.20 -3.57
CA GLY A 448 -3.58 -31.96 -3.79
C GLY A 448 -2.66 -30.78 -4.12
N SER A 449 -3.16 -29.55 -4.04
CA SER A 449 -2.34 -28.37 -4.35
C SER A 449 -2.28 -27.39 -3.19
N LYS A 450 -1.10 -26.79 -2.98
CA LYS A 450 -0.87 -25.77 -1.96
C LYS A 450 -0.57 -24.42 -2.60
N ALA A 451 -1.22 -23.39 -2.08
CA ALA A 451 -1.10 -22.03 -2.61
C ALA A 451 0.17 -21.33 -2.09
N PHE A 452 1.06 -20.98 -3.01
CA PHE A 452 2.21 -20.10 -2.79
C PHE A 452 1.85 -18.70 -3.27
N THR A 453 1.98 -17.69 -2.40
CA THR A 453 1.48 -16.34 -2.70
C THR A 453 2.57 -15.30 -2.79
N PHE A 454 2.42 -14.43 -3.79
CA PHE A 454 3.32 -13.32 -4.07
C PHE A 454 2.48 -12.05 -4.22
N THR A 455 2.91 -10.96 -3.57
CA THR A 455 2.23 -9.67 -3.68
C THR A 455 2.92 -8.81 -4.73
N VAL A 456 2.16 -8.37 -5.72
CA VAL A 456 2.58 -7.33 -6.66
C VAL A 456 2.06 -5.99 -6.15
N THR A 457 2.96 -5.04 -5.92
CA THR A 457 2.65 -3.69 -5.44
C THR A 457 2.78 -2.69 -6.57
N ARG A 458 1.80 -1.78 -6.68
CA ARG A 458 1.78 -0.64 -7.61
C ARG A 458 2.03 0.67 -6.86
N GLY A 459 3.11 1.36 -7.20
CA GLY A 459 3.56 2.62 -6.60
C GLY A 459 3.49 3.82 -7.55
N ASP A 460 3.78 5.00 -7.01
CA ASP A 460 3.90 6.34 -7.64
C ASP A 460 2.66 6.91 -8.35
N ASN A 461 1.85 6.07 -8.99
CA ASN A 461 0.61 6.46 -9.65
C ASN A 461 -0.38 5.30 -9.70
N THR A 462 -1.57 5.53 -9.15
CA THR A 462 -2.68 4.58 -9.16
C THR A 462 -3.85 5.03 -10.04
N THR A 463 -3.69 6.14 -10.77
CA THR A 463 -4.68 6.61 -11.74
C THR A 463 -4.64 5.74 -13.00
N GLY A 464 -5.81 5.34 -13.50
CA GLY A 464 -5.90 4.44 -14.66
C GLY A 464 -5.60 2.97 -14.36
N SER A 465 -5.58 2.16 -15.42
CA SER A 465 -5.37 0.71 -15.34
C SER A 465 -3.99 0.29 -15.82
N ASN A 466 -3.41 -0.77 -15.24
CA ASN A 466 -2.17 -1.38 -15.73
C ASN A 466 -2.25 -2.91 -15.66
N ASN A 467 -1.74 -3.57 -16.68
CA ASN A 467 -1.50 -5.00 -16.70
C ASN A 467 0.00 -5.29 -16.65
N VAL A 468 0.36 -6.41 -16.03
CA VAL A 468 1.71 -6.99 -16.04
C VAL A 468 1.61 -8.50 -16.16
N ASP A 469 2.43 -9.08 -17.03
CA ASP A 469 2.51 -10.52 -17.21
C ASP A 469 3.41 -11.11 -16.12
N TRP A 470 3.16 -12.35 -15.73
CA TRP A 470 4.03 -13.10 -14.83
C TRP A 470 4.21 -14.53 -15.32
N ALA A 471 5.39 -15.10 -15.07
CA ALA A 471 5.69 -16.50 -15.37
C ALA A 471 6.61 -17.11 -14.31
N VAL A 472 6.42 -18.40 -14.05
CA VAL A 472 7.25 -19.21 -13.16
C VAL A 472 8.35 -19.90 -13.98
N THR A 473 9.55 -19.91 -13.42
CA THR A 473 10.68 -20.72 -13.92
C THR A 473 11.41 -21.37 -12.75
N GLY A 474 11.80 -22.64 -12.86
CA GLY A 474 12.70 -23.28 -11.89
C GLY A 474 14.00 -22.52 -11.71
N SER A 475 14.53 -22.50 -10.49
CA SER A 475 15.74 -21.75 -10.14
C SER A 475 16.59 -22.43 -9.06
N GLY A 476 17.82 -21.95 -8.86
CA GLY A 476 18.72 -22.51 -7.84
C GLY A 476 19.37 -23.83 -8.25
N SER A 477 19.83 -24.60 -7.25
CA SER A 477 20.55 -25.87 -7.44
C SER A 477 19.63 -27.06 -7.72
N ASN A 478 18.42 -27.03 -7.18
CA ASN A 478 17.35 -27.99 -7.44
C ASN A 478 16.16 -27.18 -7.98
N PRO A 479 16.06 -27.00 -9.30
CA PRO A 479 15.03 -26.16 -9.88
C PRO A 479 13.73 -26.93 -10.03
N ALA A 480 12.63 -26.38 -9.47
CA ALA A 480 11.30 -26.92 -9.70
C ALA A 480 10.99 -26.93 -11.21
N ASN A 481 10.40 -28.02 -11.66
CA ASN A 481 10.03 -28.32 -13.02
C ASN A 481 8.50 -28.29 -13.19
N ALA A 482 7.97 -28.87 -14.27
CA ALA A 482 6.55 -28.78 -14.58
C ALA A 482 5.68 -29.72 -13.73
N THR A 483 6.24 -30.83 -13.21
CA THR A 483 5.50 -31.82 -12.41
C THR A 483 5.04 -31.30 -11.07
N ASP A 484 5.78 -30.33 -10.52
CA ASP A 484 5.60 -29.81 -9.16
C ASP A 484 4.50 -28.74 -9.11
N PHE A 485 3.83 -28.49 -10.24
CA PHE A 485 2.74 -27.53 -10.37
C PHE A 485 1.49 -28.18 -10.95
N ALA A 486 0.34 -27.64 -10.55
CA ALA A 486 -0.96 -28.13 -11.01
C ALA A 486 -1.05 -28.18 -12.55
N GLY A 487 -1.42 -29.34 -13.08
CA GLY A 487 -1.59 -29.56 -14.51
C GLY A 487 -0.31 -29.87 -15.28
N GLY A 488 0.84 -30.05 -14.62
CA GLY A 488 2.08 -30.50 -15.26
C GLY A 488 2.73 -29.44 -16.14
N LEU A 489 2.53 -28.16 -15.82
CA LEU A 489 3.00 -27.01 -16.60
C LEU A 489 3.49 -25.90 -15.66
N LEU A 490 4.55 -25.19 -16.05
CA LEU A 490 5.00 -24.01 -15.31
C LEU A 490 3.93 -22.90 -15.34
N PRO A 491 3.45 -22.41 -14.18
CA PRO A 491 2.38 -21.42 -14.13
C PRO A 491 2.76 -20.06 -14.72
N SER A 492 1.80 -19.40 -15.38
CA SER A 492 1.93 -18.04 -15.87
C SER A 492 0.57 -17.35 -15.96
N GLY A 493 0.54 -16.03 -16.08
CA GLY A 493 -0.69 -15.28 -16.20
C GLY A 493 -0.48 -13.78 -16.32
N VAL A 494 -1.58 -13.03 -16.12
CA VAL A 494 -1.60 -11.56 -16.15
C VAL A 494 -2.23 -11.04 -14.87
N VAL A 495 -1.60 -10.04 -14.27
CA VAL A 495 -2.18 -9.26 -13.17
C VAL A 495 -2.68 -7.94 -13.73
N SER A 496 -3.95 -7.61 -13.45
CA SER A 496 -4.59 -6.36 -13.88
C SER A 496 -4.96 -5.49 -12.69
N PHE A 497 -4.48 -4.25 -12.69
CA PHE A 497 -4.83 -3.19 -11.75
C PHE A 497 -5.89 -2.27 -12.35
N ALA A 498 -6.99 -2.06 -11.64
CA ALA A 498 -7.98 -1.02 -11.92
C ALA A 498 -7.55 0.33 -11.31
N PRO A 499 -8.16 1.47 -11.70
CA PRO A 499 -7.90 2.76 -11.06
C PRO A 499 -8.06 2.69 -9.53
N GLY A 500 -7.07 3.21 -8.80
CA GLY A 500 -7.03 3.26 -7.33
C GLY A 500 -6.44 2.03 -6.62
N GLU A 501 -6.24 0.89 -7.30
CA GLU A 501 -5.69 -0.31 -6.67
C GLU A 501 -4.17 -0.23 -6.46
N SER A 502 -3.66 -0.51 -5.26
CA SER A 502 -2.23 -0.43 -4.96
C SER A 502 -1.53 -1.79 -4.85
N SER A 503 -2.26 -2.90 -4.80
CA SER A 503 -1.67 -4.25 -4.73
C SER A 503 -2.57 -5.33 -5.31
N LYS A 504 -1.96 -6.42 -5.78
CA LYS A 504 -2.62 -7.67 -6.21
C LYS A 504 -1.80 -8.87 -5.76
N VAL A 505 -2.46 -10.02 -5.64
CA VAL A 505 -1.81 -11.28 -5.27
C VAL A 505 -1.73 -12.20 -6.49
N ILE A 506 -0.56 -12.76 -6.72
CA ILE A 506 -0.34 -13.92 -7.59
C ILE A 506 -0.36 -15.16 -6.71
N THR A 507 -1.13 -16.17 -7.11
CA THR A 507 -1.13 -17.49 -6.49
C THR A 507 -0.53 -18.49 -7.45
N VAL A 508 0.47 -19.24 -6.97
CA VAL A 508 1.10 -20.36 -7.66
C VAL A 508 0.72 -21.62 -6.90
N ASP A 509 -0.03 -22.52 -7.53
CA ASP A 509 -0.48 -23.76 -6.92
C ASP A 509 0.56 -24.87 -7.15
N VAL A 510 1.30 -25.20 -6.09
CA VAL A 510 2.29 -26.28 -6.05
C VAL A 510 1.57 -27.60 -5.81
N GLN A 511 1.88 -28.63 -6.59
CA GLN A 511 1.26 -29.94 -6.55
C GLN A 511 2.02 -30.81 -5.54
N GLY A 512 1.34 -31.24 -4.48
CA GLY A 512 1.91 -32.19 -3.54
C GLY A 512 1.94 -33.61 -4.09
N ASP A 513 2.96 -34.37 -3.73
CA ASP A 513 3.12 -35.79 -4.01
C ASP A 513 3.95 -36.50 -2.90
N THR A 514 4.34 -37.76 -3.13
CA THR A 514 5.05 -38.60 -2.13
C THR A 514 6.48 -38.96 -2.57
N THR A 515 7.01 -38.24 -3.54
CA THR A 515 8.32 -38.48 -4.14
C THR A 515 9.36 -37.78 -3.30
N VAL A 516 10.37 -38.54 -2.86
CA VAL A 516 11.45 -37.94 -2.09
C VAL A 516 12.34 -37.10 -3.00
N GLU A 517 12.30 -35.80 -2.79
CA GLU A 517 13.05 -34.82 -3.54
C GLU A 517 13.89 -33.94 -2.59
N LEU A 518 14.74 -33.08 -3.15
CA LEU A 518 15.42 -32.05 -2.36
C LEU A 518 14.58 -30.79 -2.36
N ASN A 519 14.75 -29.91 -1.38
CA ASN A 519 14.12 -28.58 -1.44
C ASN A 519 14.43 -27.90 -2.77
N GLU A 520 13.37 -27.51 -3.47
CA GLU A 520 13.41 -26.94 -4.79
C GLU A 520 13.07 -25.45 -4.77
N ASN A 521 13.62 -24.69 -5.72
CA ASN A 521 13.28 -23.28 -5.89
C ASN A 521 12.66 -23.01 -7.25
N PHE A 522 11.78 -22.01 -7.26
CA PHE A 522 11.27 -21.38 -8.48
C PHE A 522 11.25 -19.87 -8.33
N THR A 523 11.29 -19.17 -9.46
CA THR A 523 11.24 -17.71 -9.53
C THR A 523 9.98 -17.29 -10.28
N VAL A 524 9.19 -16.40 -9.67
CA VAL A 524 8.12 -15.67 -10.35
C VAL A 524 8.71 -14.40 -10.94
N THR A 525 8.62 -14.23 -12.26
CA THR A 525 9.17 -13.08 -12.98
C THR A 525 8.06 -12.25 -13.60
N LEU A 526 8.03 -10.96 -13.29
CA LEU A 526 7.15 -9.97 -13.93
C LEU A 526 7.74 -9.51 -15.27
N SER A 527 6.88 -9.32 -16.28
CA SER A 527 7.26 -8.84 -17.61
C SER A 527 6.13 -8.09 -18.31
N ASN A 528 6.42 -7.48 -19.47
CA ASN A 528 5.43 -6.85 -20.36
C ASN A 528 4.45 -5.88 -19.66
N ALA A 529 4.96 -5.05 -18.74
CA ALA A 529 4.14 -4.02 -18.10
C ALA A 529 3.55 -3.07 -19.15
N THR A 530 2.24 -2.83 -19.06
CA THR A 530 1.49 -2.01 -20.03
C THR A 530 1.35 -0.56 -19.57
N ASN A 531 0.95 0.33 -20.48
CA ASN A 531 0.68 1.75 -20.22
C ASN A 531 1.88 2.50 -19.60
N GLY A 532 3.10 2.12 -20.02
CA GLY A 532 4.34 2.78 -19.62
C GLY A 532 4.80 2.48 -18.19
N ALA A 533 4.12 1.58 -17.46
CA ALA A 533 4.54 1.17 -16.13
C ALA A 533 5.95 0.57 -16.12
N THR A 534 6.72 0.88 -15.08
CA THR A 534 8.11 0.42 -14.93
C THR A 534 8.20 -0.65 -13.85
N ILE A 535 8.83 -1.79 -14.14
CA ILE A 535 9.05 -2.85 -13.16
C ILE A 535 10.32 -2.52 -12.37
N THR A 536 10.19 -2.18 -11.09
CA THR A 536 11.30 -1.81 -10.20
C THR A 536 11.87 -3.01 -9.46
N THR A 537 11.07 -4.06 -9.25
CA THR A 537 11.52 -5.36 -8.76
C THR A 537 10.83 -6.44 -9.55
N ALA A 538 11.58 -7.11 -10.42
CA ALA A 538 11.03 -8.02 -11.43
C ALA A 538 10.83 -9.45 -10.94
N THR A 539 11.51 -9.87 -9.88
CA THR A 539 11.53 -11.27 -9.47
C THR A 539 11.30 -11.46 -7.97
N ALA A 540 10.62 -12.55 -7.63
CA ALA A 540 10.52 -13.08 -6.28
C ALA A 540 10.69 -14.60 -6.31
N ILE A 541 11.30 -15.16 -5.27
CA ILE A 541 11.62 -16.60 -5.19
C ILE A 541 10.59 -17.31 -4.31
N GLY A 542 10.13 -18.48 -4.74
CA GLY A 542 9.45 -19.47 -3.92
C GLY A 542 10.34 -20.70 -3.68
N THR A 543 10.16 -21.35 -2.54
CA THR A 543 10.90 -22.55 -2.13
C THR A 543 9.92 -23.65 -1.72
N ILE A 544 9.89 -24.72 -2.48
CA ILE A 544 9.15 -25.94 -2.17
C ILE A 544 10.03 -26.74 -1.19
N GLN A 545 9.53 -26.98 0.01
CA GLN A 545 10.24 -27.72 1.04
C GLN A 545 9.81 -29.17 0.98
N ASN A 546 10.75 -30.09 0.77
CA ASN A 546 10.45 -31.51 0.77
C ASN A 546 10.05 -31.95 2.19
N ASP A 547 8.88 -32.59 2.30
CA ASP A 547 8.38 -33.24 3.51
C ASP A 547 8.34 -34.78 3.43
N ASP A 548 8.96 -35.38 2.41
CA ASP A 548 9.08 -36.84 2.28
C ASP A 548 10.46 -37.37 2.68
N PHE A 549 10.49 -38.58 3.23
CA PHE A 549 11.69 -39.17 3.80
C PHE A 549 11.91 -40.59 3.30
N ILE A 550 13.16 -40.89 2.92
CA ILE A 550 13.62 -42.26 2.62
C ILE A 550 14.79 -42.62 3.53
N GLY A 551 14.70 -43.80 4.13
CA GLY A 551 15.76 -44.43 4.91
C GLY A 551 16.87 -45.01 4.03
N THR A 552 17.73 -45.76 4.68
CA THR A 552 18.82 -46.52 4.09
C THR A 552 18.49 -48.01 4.15
N SER A 553 19.41 -48.90 3.75
CA SER A 553 19.20 -50.34 3.90
C SER A 553 19.58 -50.87 5.30
N GLY A 554 19.66 -50.00 6.31
CA GLY A 554 19.97 -50.35 7.69
C GLY A 554 18.89 -49.81 8.63
N PRO A 555 19.01 -50.02 9.96
CA PRO A 555 18.03 -49.51 10.90
C PRO A 555 18.01 -47.98 10.93
N ASP A 556 16.86 -47.40 10.63
CA ASP A 556 16.65 -45.97 10.54
C ASP A 556 15.59 -45.45 11.54
N THR A 557 15.66 -44.16 11.84
CA THR A 557 14.62 -43.46 12.59
C THR A 557 14.12 -42.31 11.74
N LEU A 558 12.94 -42.49 11.15
CA LEU A 558 12.27 -41.54 10.28
C LEU A 558 11.28 -40.71 11.10
N VAL A 559 11.48 -39.40 11.11
CA VAL A 559 10.68 -38.46 11.89
C VAL A 559 10.02 -37.49 10.94
N GLY A 560 8.70 -37.64 10.77
CA GLY A 560 7.88 -36.71 9.99
C GLY A 560 7.90 -35.28 10.55
N THR A 561 7.57 -34.32 9.70
CA THR A 561 7.30 -32.95 10.12
C THR A 561 5.95 -32.87 10.84
N SER A 562 5.41 -31.67 11.08
CA SER A 562 4.02 -31.55 11.57
C SER A 562 2.98 -31.69 10.44
N GLY A 563 3.44 -31.71 9.18
CA GLY A 563 2.64 -31.84 7.97
C GLY A 563 2.17 -33.27 7.75
N ALA A 564 1.74 -33.57 6.53
CA ALA A 564 1.51 -34.95 6.12
C ALA A 564 2.77 -35.39 5.38
N ASP A 565 3.47 -36.38 5.90
CA ASP A 565 4.76 -36.83 5.36
C ASP A 565 4.66 -38.25 4.77
N ALA A 566 5.36 -38.57 3.69
CA ALA A 566 5.60 -39.96 3.28
C ALA A 566 6.96 -40.44 3.79
N MET A 567 6.97 -41.51 4.58
CA MET A 567 8.18 -42.09 5.17
C MET A 567 8.38 -43.52 4.67
N THR A 568 9.50 -43.77 3.99
CA THR A 568 9.88 -45.08 3.44
C THR A 568 11.17 -45.58 4.08
N GLY A 569 11.12 -46.70 4.81
CA GLY A 569 12.25 -47.25 5.58
C GLY A 569 13.29 -47.96 4.73
N LEU A 570 12.82 -48.72 3.72
CA LEU A 570 13.60 -49.71 2.98
C LEU A 570 13.93 -50.92 3.87
N ALA A 571 15.05 -51.62 3.64
CA ALA A 571 15.41 -52.77 4.45
C ALA A 571 16.07 -52.31 5.75
N GLY A 572 15.81 -52.97 6.87
CA GLY A 572 16.24 -52.49 8.18
C GLY A 572 15.16 -52.72 9.21
N ASN A 573 15.48 -52.52 10.49
CA ASN A 573 14.43 -52.47 11.51
C ASN A 573 14.24 -51.00 11.85
N ASP A 574 13.23 -50.40 11.23
CA ASP A 574 13.06 -48.96 11.17
C ASP A 574 12.05 -48.47 12.21
N THR A 575 12.19 -47.21 12.59
CA THR A 575 11.28 -46.55 13.52
C THR A 575 10.69 -45.29 12.88
N TYR A 576 9.37 -45.27 12.74
CA TYR A 576 8.60 -44.18 12.17
C TYR A 576 7.92 -43.35 13.25
N THR A 577 8.15 -42.05 13.29
CA THR A 577 7.40 -41.16 14.18
C THR A 577 6.22 -40.55 13.44
N VAL A 578 5.00 -40.91 13.85
CA VAL A 578 3.75 -40.44 13.26
C VAL A 578 3.06 -39.46 14.19
N ASN A 579 2.76 -38.27 13.68
CA ASN A 579 2.12 -37.20 14.46
C ASN A 579 0.95 -36.53 13.73
N ASN A 580 0.78 -36.79 12.44
CA ASN A 580 -0.31 -36.28 11.63
C ASN A 580 -1.11 -37.43 11.03
N ALA A 581 -2.43 -37.26 10.92
CA ALA A 581 -3.30 -38.27 10.31
C ALA A 581 -3.05 -38.47 8.81
N GLY A 582 -2.36 -37.53 8.16
CA GLY A 582 -1.91 -37.63 6.77
C GLY A 582 -0.58 -38.36 6.57
N ASP A 583 0.14 -38.72 7.64
CA ASP A 583 1.43 -39.41 7.54
C ASP A 583 1.26 -40.81 6.94
N LEU A 584 2.09 -41.11 5.95
CA LEU A 584 2.11 -42.38 5.25
C LEU A 584 3.40 -43.13 5.56
N VAL A 585 3.29 -44.26 6.24
CA VAL A 585 4.40 -45.20 6.46
C VAL A 585 4.38 -46.24 5.36
N ILE A 586 5.49 -46.37 4.63
CA ILE A 586 5.63 -47.21 3.44
C ILE A 586 6.68 -48.27 3.71
N GLU A 587 6.22 -49.52 3.84
CA GLU A 587 7.07 -50.69 4.04
C GLU A 587 6.83 -51.78 2.99
N ALA A 588 7.90 -52.45 2.57
CA ALA A 588 7.79 -53.61 1.68
C ALA A 588 7.93 -54.93 2.44
N LEU A 589 7.41 -55.99 1.82
CA LEU A 589 7.40 -57.31 2.44
C LEU A 589 8.82 -57.83 2.71
N ASN A 590 9.06 -58.35 3.92
CA ASN A 590 10.33 -58.92 4.38
C ASN A 590 11.50 -57.92 4.45
N GLN A 591 11.23 -56.66 4.78
CA GLN A 591 12.27 -55.64 4.90
C GLN A 591 12.83 -55.45 6.31
N GLY A 592 12.12 -55.91 7.34
CA GLY A 592 12.69 -56.08 8.67
C GLY A 592 11.62 -56.28 9.72
N THR A 593 11.77 -55.60 10.86
CA THR A 593 10.78 -55.58 11.94
C THR A 593 10.65 -54.16 12.42
N ASP A 594 9.58 -53.52 11.99
CA ASP A 594 9.49 -52.07 11.96
C ASP A 594 8.52 -51.55 13.01
N THR A 595 8.76 -50.33 13.49
CA THR A 595 8.05 -49.74 14.62
C THR A 595 7.46 -48.40 14.27
N VAL A 596 6.15 -48.24 14.43
CA VAL A 596 5.51 -46.93 14.42
C VAL A 596 5.38 -46.41 15.85
N GLN A 597 5.92 -45.24 16.10
CA GLN A 597 5.69 -44.44 17.31
C GLN A 597 4.66 -43.35 16.99
N ALA A 598 3.42 -43.54 17.42
CA ALA A 598 2.30 -42.65 17.08
C ALA A 598 1.88 -41.78 18.26
N SER A 599 1.87 -40.45 18.06
CA SER A 599 1.31 -39.50 19.03
C SER A 599 -0.19 -39.23 18.83
N ILE A 600 -0.79 -39.93 17.88
CA ILE A 600 -2.22 -39.91 17.52
C ILE A 600 -2.77 -41.35 17.50
N SER A 601 -4.08 -41.50 17.32
CA SER A 601 -4.66 -42.84 17.06
C SER A 601 -4.19 -43.32 15.70
N TYR A 602 -3.75 -44.57 15.59
CA TYR A 602 -3.10 -45.06 14.38
C TYR A 602 -3.44 -46.52 14.07
N THR A 603 -3.49 -46.84 12.78
CA THR A 603 -3.63 -48.20 12.25
C THR A 603 -2.38 -48.52 11.47
N LEU A 604 -1.71 -49.63 11.82
CA LEU A 604 -0.50 -50.04 11.13
C LEU A 604 -0.81 -50.33 9.65
N PRO A 605 -0.01 -49.78 8.70
CA PRO A 605 -0.09 -50.21 7.31
C PRO A 605 0.46 -51.63 7.17
N ASN A 606 0.32 -52.23 5.99
CA ASN A 606 0.89 -53.54 5.71
C ASN A 606 2.41 -53.56 5.96
N ASN A 607 2.95 -54.72 6.33
CA ASN A 607 4.39 -54.95 6.50
C ASN A 607 5.05 -54.22 7.68
N VAL A 608 4.28 -53.61 8.58
CA VAL A 608 4.79 -53.05 9.83
C VAL A 608 4.36 -53.92 11.01
N GLU A 609 5.27 -54.25 11.90
CA GLU A 609 5.03 -55.20 12.99
C GLU A 609 4.66 -54.52 14.31
N ASN A 610 5.27 -53.39 14.65
CA ASN A 610 5.15 -52.81 16.00
C ASN A 610 4.45 -51.45 15.99
N LEU A 611 3.55 -51.23 16.94
CA LEU A 611 2.92 -49.94 17.23
C LEU A 611 3.14 -49.56 18.69
N LEU A 612 3.71 -48.38 18.91
CA LEU A 612 3.84 -47.74 20.22
C LEU A 612 3.07 -46.43 20.21
N ILE A 613 2.05 -46.31 21.06
CA ILE A 613 1.33 -45.06 21.24
C ILE A 613 2.11 -44.19 22.24
N THR A 614 2.62 -43.04 21.78
CA THR A 614 3.46 -42.14 22.58
C THR A 614 2.73 -40.88 23.04
N GLY A 615 1.57 -40.57 22.45
CA GLY A 615 0.73 -39.45 22.86
C GLY A 615 0.17 -39.65 24.28
N THR A 616 -0.50 -38.63 24.83
CA THR A 616 -1.02 -38.67 26.22
C THR A 616 -2.55 -38.74 26.30
N GLY A 617 -3.25 -38.64 25.16
CA GLY A 617 -4.71 -38.72 25.10
C GLY A 617 -5.24 -40.16 25.13
N ASN A 618 -6.57 -40.31 25.11
CA ASN A 618 -7.25 -41.59 24.89
C ASN A 618 -7.16 -41.97 23.41
N LEU A 619 -5.99 -42.45 23.01
CA LEU A 619 -5.65 -42.79 21.63
C LEU A 619 -5.85 -44.28 21.37
N ASN A 620 -6.08 -44.67 20.14
CA ASN A 620 -6.38 -46.06 19.78
C ASN A 620 -5.30 -46.62 18.86
N GLY A 621 -5.07 -47.93 18.96
CA GLY A 621 -4.10 -48.65 18.14
C GLY A 621 -4.77 -49.80 17.41
N THR A 622 -4.47 -49.97 16.13
CA THR A 622 -4.94 -51.12 15.36
C THR A 622 -3.79 -51.73 14.58
N GLY A 623 -3.63 -53.05 14.66
CA GLY A 623 -2.67 -53.83 13.90
C GLY A 623 -3.11 -54.06 12.45
N ASN A 624 -2.41 -54.96 11.79
CA ASN A 624 -2.65 -55.41 10.42
C ASN A 624 -2.85 -56.94 10.41
N ALA A 625 -2.42 -57.63 9.34
CA ALA A 625 -2.58 -59.09 9.22
C ALA A 625 -1.34 -59.90 9.69
N LEU A 626 -0.33 -59.21 10.23
CA LEU A 626 0.92 -59.80 10.72
C LEU A 626 0.84 -60.03 12.22
N ASN A 627 1.88 -60.66 12.79
CA ASN A 627 2.00 -60.78 14.24
C ASN A 627 2.46 -59.44 14.82
N ASN A 628 1.53 -58.62 15.32
CA ASN A 628 1.82 -57.27 15.76
C ASN A 628 2.17 -57.17 17.25
N GLN A 629 3.11 -56.29 17.59
CA GLN A 629 3.32 -55.85 18.98
C GLN A 629 2.75 -54.44 19.16
N ILE A 630 1.65 -54.32 19.91
CA ILE A 630 0.94 -53.05 20.11
C ILE A 630 1.02 -52.66 21.59
N THR A 631 1.60 -51.49 21.87
CA THR A 631 1.67 -50.92 23.22
C THR A 631 0.92 -49.59 23.27
N GLY A 632 -0.07 -49.51 24.15
CA GLY A 632 -0.82 -48.31 24.49
C GLY A 632 -0.02 -47.27 25.27
N ASN A 633 -0.71 -46.23 25.72
CA ASN A 633 -0.17 -45.15 26.54
C ASN A 633 -0.80 -45.15 27.94
N SER A 634 -0.80 -44.00 28.62
CA SER A 634 -1.42 -43.86 29.95
C SER A 634 -2.91 -43.49 29.93
N GLY A 635 -3.49 -43.36 28.75
CA GLY A 635 -4.90 -43.02 28.52
C GLY A 635 -5.73 -44.26 28.25
N ASN A 636 -7.05 -44.11 28.19
CA ASN A 636 -7.94 -45.25 27.92
C ASN A 636 -7.87 -45.61 26.43
N ASN A 637 -7.16 -46.68 26.09
CA ASN A 637 -6.91 -47.10 24.72
C ASN A 637 -7.88 -48.19 24.25
N ASN A 638 -8.32 -48.11 22.99
CA ASN A 638 -8.91 -49.24 22.28
C ASN A 638 -7.82 -49.85 21.37
N LEU A 639 -7.36 -51.05 21.73
CA LEU A 639 -6.31 -51.77 21.02
C LEU A 639 -6.91 -52.99 20.31
N ASN A 640 -6.67 -53.09 19.00
CA ASN A 640 -7.14 -54.19 18.16
C ASN A 640 -5.98 -54.83 17.40
N GLY A 641 -5.67 -56.11 17.65
CA GLY A 641 -4.60 -56.85 16.98
C GLY A 641 -4.89 -57.10 15.50
N ALA A 642 -6.17 -57.29 15.17
CA ALA A 642 -6.68 -57.68 13.87
C ALA A 642 -6.44 -59.16 13.54
N ALA A 643 -5.51 -59.51 12.65
CA ALA A 643 -5.25 -60.91 12.34
C ALA A 643 -3.77 -61.18 12.50
N GLY A 644 -3.41 -62.37 12.99
CA GLY A 644 -2.03 -62.66 13.37
C GLY A 644 -1.97 -63.12 14.81
N ASN A 645 -0.79 -63.52 15.27
CA ASN A 645 -0.55 -63.83 16.68
C ASN A 645 -0.01 -62.57 17.36
N ASP A 646 -0.89 -61.78 17.94
CA ASP A 646 -0.58 -60.43 18.38
C ASP A 646 -0.18 -60.35 19.86
N SER A 647 0.56 -59.30 20.23
CA SER A 647 0.90 -58.96 21.60
C SER A 647 0.44 -57.54 21.91
N LEU A 648 -0.68 -57.41 22.63
CA LEU A 648 -1.29 -56.14 23.01
C LEU A 648 -0.99 -55.84 24.49
N ASN A 649 -0.56 -54.61 24.77
CA ASN A 649 -0.33 -54.10 26.12
C ASN A 649 -1.02 -52.74 26.29
N GLY A 650 -2.06 -52.67 27.14
CA GLY A 650 -2.80 -51.44 27.45
C GLY A 650 -1.99 -50.40 28.21
N ALA A 651 -1.04 -50.86 29.03
CA ALA A 651 -0.21 -50.06 29.93
C ALA A 651 -0.98 -49.45 31.12
N ALA A 652 -1.46 -48.22 31.05
CA ALA A 652 -2.21 -47.62 32.15
C ALA A 652 -3.45 -46.93 31.62
N GLY A 653 -4.56 -46.99 32.36
CA GLY A 653 -5.85 -46.51 31.87
C GLY A 653 -6.88 -47.61 31.95
N ASN A 654 -8.11 -47.30 31.55
CA ASN A 654 -9.15 -48.32 31.41
C ASN A 654 -9.20 -48.72 29.93
N ASP A 655 -8.49 -49.79 29.59
CA ASP A 655 -8.23 -50.15 28.21
C ASP A 655 -9.23 -51.17 27.68
N THR A 656 -9.41 -51.22 26.37
CA THR A 656 -10.18 -52.24 25.67
C THR A 656 -9.26 -52.97 24.70
N LEU A 657 -9.03 -54.27 24.92
CA LEU A 657 -8.09 -55.08 24.16
C LEU A 657 -8.83 -56.18 23.40
N ASN A 658 -8.70 -56.19 22.07
CA ASN A 658 -9.24 -57.21 21.18
C ASN A 658 -8.09 -57.82 20.35
N GLY A 659 -7.64 -59.03 20.69
CA GLY A 659 -6.64 -59.74 19.88
C GLY A 659 -7.16 -60.09 18.47
N ALA A 660 -8.44 -60.43 18.39
CA ALA A 660 -9.12 -60.91 17.19
C ALA A 660 -8.60 -62.27 16.70
N ALA A 661 -8.12 -62.41 15.45
CA ALA A 661 -7.90 -63.73 14.85
C ALA A 661 -6.45 -64.18 14.96
N GLY A 662 -6.19 -65.20 15.78
CA GLY A 662 -4.90 -65.85 15.88
C GLY A 662 -4.66 -66.31 17.31
N ARG A 663 -3.40 -66.39 17.72
CA ARG A 663 -3.03 -66.71 19.10
C ARG A 663 -2.44 -65.47 19.76
N ASP A 664 -3.28 -64.78 20.53
CA ASP A 664 -2.93 -63.46 21.02
C ASP A 664 -2.48 -63.46 22.47
N THR A 665 -1.69 -62.46 22.82
CA THR A 665 -1.28 -62.15 24.19
C THR A 665 -1.78 -60.77 24.55
N LEU A 666 -2.66 -60.67 25.54
CA LEU A 666 -3.29 -59.43 25.98
C LEU A 666 -2.83 -59.12 27.42
N THR A 667 -2.34 -57.91 27.64
CA THR A 667 -1.91 -57.40 28.95
C THR A 667 -2.66 -56.10 29.19
N GLY A 668 -3.55 -56.04 30.19
CA GLY A 668 -4.35 -54.84 30.46
C GLY A 668 -3.49 -53.72 31.06
N GLY A 669 -2.68 -54.08 32.05
CA GLY A 669 -1.83 -53.18 32.79
C GLY A 669 -2.52 -52.68 34.07
N THR A 670 -2.42 -51.38 34.35
CA THR A 670 -3.07 -50.78 35.52
C THR A 670 -4.35 -50.08 35.13
N GLY A 671 -5.47 -50.46 35.75
CA GLY A 671 -6.75 -49.78 35.59
C GLY A 671 -7.90 -50.77 35.65
N THR A 672 -8.97 -50.48 34.95
CA THR A 672 -10.10 -51.40 34.77
C THR A 672 -10.24 -51.70 33.29
N ASP A 673 -9.73 -52.87 32.90
CA ASP A 673 -9.56 -53.22 31.50
C ASP A 673 -10.66 -54.17 31.00
N ILE A 674 -10.95 -54.10 29.70
CA ILE A 674 -11.93 -54.94 29.01
C ILE A 674 -11.21 -55.77 27.95
N PHE A 675 -11.23 -57.08 28.11
CA PHE A 675 -10.70 -58.03 27.11
C PHE A 675 -11.86 -58.57 26.27
N ILE A 676 -11.83 -58.32 24.96
CA ILE A 676 -12.86 -58.72 24.01
C ILE A 676 -12.49 -60.07 23.39
N PHE A 677 -13.43 -61.02 23.42
CA PHE A 677 -13.30 -62.30 22.74
C PHE A 677 -14.55 -62.62 21.90
N ARG A 678 -14.35 -63.38 20.81
CA ARG A 678 -15.43 -63.93 19.98
C ARG A 678 -15.29 -65.44 19.84
N PHE A 679 -16.43 -66.13 19.73
CA PHE A 679 -16.43 -67.56 19.43
C PHE A 679 -15.80 -67.84 18.06
N GLY A 680 -15.02 -68.93 18.00
CA GLY A 680 -14.28 -69.33 16.81
C GLY A 680 -12.96 -68.59 16.60
N GLN A 681 -12.62 -67.57 17.40
CA GLN A 681 -11.32 -66.90 17.36
C GLN A 681 -10.30 -67.57 18.29
N SER A 682 -10.69 -67.85 19.54
CA SER A 682 -9.85 -68.56 20.53
C SER A 682 -10.25 -70.04 20.63
N THR A 683 -9.60 -70.89 19.84
CA THR A 683 -9.82 -72.36 19.85
C THR A 683 -8.67 -73.06 20.57
N ALA A 684 -8.83 -74.34 20.93
CA ALA A 684 -7.76 -75.12 21.57
C ALA A 684 -6.41 -75.14 20.78
N ALA A 685 -6.43 -74.88 19.47
CA ALA A 685 -5.23 -74.80 18.63
C ALA A 685 -4.56 -73.40 18.61
N ALA A 686 -5.34 -72.33 18.84
CA ALA A 686 -4.91 -70.94 18.83
C ALA A 686 -5.55 -70.23 20.04
N LEU A 687 -4.98 -70.48 21.21
CA LEU A 687 -5.50 -69.99 22.49
C LEU A 687 -4.94 -68.61 22.83
N ASP A 688 -5.83 -67.65 22.96
CA ASP A 688 -5.47 -66.33 23.45
C ASP A 688 -5.14 -66.38 24.94
N ARG A 689 -4.30 -65.45 25.35
CA ARG A 689 -3.76 -65.39 26.70
C ARG A 689 -3.85 -63.99 27.27
N VAL A 690 -4.56 -63.83 28.39
CA VAL A 690 -4.49 -62.64 29.24
C VAL A 690 -3.40 -62.83 30.28
N THR A 691 -2.55 -61.82 30.50
CA THR A 691 -1.33 -61.97 31.31
C THR A 691 -1.42 -61.48 32.75
N ASP A 692 -2.39 -60.62 33.04
CA ASP A 692 -2.47 -59.86 34.30
C ASP A 692 -3.89 -59.65 34.83
N PHE A 693 -4.87 -60.43 34.37
CA PHE A 693 -6.29 -60.28 34.73
C PHE A 693 -6.51 -60.14 36.25
N ALA A 694 -7.04 -58.99 36.68
CA ALA A 694 -7.35 -58.67 38.07
C ALA A 694 -8.85 -58.81 38.35
N ILE A 695 -9.21 -59.75 39.23
CA ILE A 695 -10.62 -60.01 39.56
C ILE A 695 -11.23 -58.80 40.29
N GLY A 696 -12.34 -58.28 39.77
CA GLY A 696 -13.14 -57.23 40.41
C GLY A 696 -12.88 -55.83 39.84
N THR A 697 -11.76 -55.63 39.15
CA THR A 697 -11.53 -54.47 38.27
C THR A 697 -11.81 -54.88 36.83
N ASP A 698 -11.05 -55.83 36.32
CA ASP A 698 -11.01 -56.16 34.90
C ASP A 698 -12.23 -56.98 34.48
N LYS A 699 -12.57 -56.87 33.20
CA LYS A 699 -13.74 -57.49 32.58
C LYS A 699 -13.39 -58.19 31.29
N ILE A 700 -14.20 -59.20 30.99
CA ILE A 700 -14.23 -59.91 29.72
C ILE A 700 -15.54 -59.55 29.03
N ASP A 701 -15.45 -59.04 27.81
CA ASP A 701 -16.59 -58.82 26.92
C ASP A 701 -16.62 -59.92 25.86
N LEU A 702 -17.82 -60.47 25.64
CA LEU A 702 -18.05 -61.58 24.72
C LEU A 702 -18.97 -61.11 23.61
N LEU A 703 -18.43 -60.98 22.40
CA LEU A 703 -19.21 -60.62 21.21
C LEU A 703 -19.56 -61.88 20.42
N SER A 704 -20.84 -62.08 20.09
CA SER A 704 -21.22 -63.11 19.10
C SER A 704 -20.77 -62.70 17.70
N GLN A 705 -20.74 -63.66 16.77
CA GLN A 705 -20.40 -63.47 15.35
C GLN A 705 -21.25 -62.39 14.63
N ALA A 706 -22.33 -61.88 15.27
CA ALA A 706 -23.21 -60.84 14.74
C ALA A 706 -23.62 -59.75 15.77
N GLY A 707 -22.86 -59.54 16.85
CA GLY A 707 -23.13 -58.45 17.82
C GLY A 707 -24.39 -58.62 18.69
N ALA A 708 -25.01 -59.80 18.69
CA ALA A 708 -26.11 -60.15 19.60
C ALA A 708 -25.57 -60.82 20.89
N ALA A 709 -26.28 -60.63 22.01
CA ALA A 709 -25.99 -61.34 23.26
C ALA A 709 -26.02 -62.86 23.05
N ILE A 710 -25.11 -63.59 23.71
CA ILE A 710 -25.07 -65.06 23.69
C ILE A 710 -26.35 -65.56 24.38
N ASN A 711 -27.23 -66.30 23.70
CA ASN A 711 -28.37 -66.91 24.37
C ASN A 711 -27.92 -68.08 25.27
N ALA A 712 -28.42 -68.12 26.52
CA ALA A 712 -28.18 -69.23 27.44
C ALA A 712 -28.59 -70.57 26.79
N PRO A 713 -27.76 -71.62 26.84
CA PRO A 713 -28.18 -72.93 26.38
C PRO A 713 -29.35 -73.44 27.24
N LEU A 714 -30.40 -73.94 26.59
CA LEU A 714 -31.67 -74.27 27.24
C LEU A 714 -31.62 -75.51 28.16
N ALA A 715 -30.50 -76.26 28.21
CA ALA A 715 -30.28 -77.33 29.18
C ALA A 715 -28.80 -77.74 29.33
N PHE A 716 -28.30 -77.69 30.57
CA PHE A 716 -27.13 -78.46 31.02
C PHE A 716 -27.47 -79.25 32.29
N THR A 717 -27.14 -80.54 32.30
CA THR A 717 -27.23 -81.36 33.52
C THR A 717 -26.00 -81.09 34.38
N ARG A 718 -26.20 -80.63 35.61
CA ARG A 718 -25.14 -80.37 36.61
C ARG A 718 -24.23 -81.58 36.78
N ALA A 719 -22.91 -81.37 36.79
CA ALA A 719 -21.98 -82.33 37.38
C ALA A 719 -22.30 -82.48 38.88
N THR A 720 -22.42 -83.72 39.33
CA THR A 720 -22.92 -84.12 40.66
C THR A 720 -22.07 -83.64 41.84
N ASP A 721 -20.91 -83.06 41.61
CA ASP A 721 -19.91 -82.62 42.58
C ASP A 721 -19.74 -81.09 42.69
N SER A 722 -20.47 -80.30 41.90
CA SER A 722 -20.45 -78.84 42.03
C SER A 722 -21.31 -78.36 43.21
N THR A 723 -20.65 -77.86 44.26
CA THR A 723 -21.27 -77.41 45.53
C THR A 723 -21.36 -75.89 45.69
N THR A 724 -21.02 -75.09 44.67
CA THR A 724 -20.97 -73.63 44.83
C THR A 724 -22.28 -72.95 44.42
N THR A 725 -22.88 -72.19 45.34
CA THR A 725 -24.10 -71.38 45.15
C THR A 725 -23.85 -69.99 44.53
N ASN A 726 -22.63 -69.70 44.07
CA ASN A 726 -22.18 -68.30 43.88
C ASN A 726 -21.70 -67.93 42.46
N ILE A 727 -22.21 -68.59 41.41
CA ILE A 727 -21.82 -68.31 40.01
C ILE A 727 -22.18 -66.88 39.57
N ASN A 728 -23.27 -66.30 40.11
CA ASN A 728 -23.68 -64.92 39.81
C ASN A 728 -22.62 -63.88 40.22
N THR A 729 -21.86 -64.14 41.29
CA THR A 729 -20.78 -63.25 41.73
C THR A 729 -19.58 -63.30 40.78
N ILE A 730 -19.27 -64.47 40.22
CA ILE A 730 -18.23 -64.60 39.18
C ILE A 730 -18.67 -63.90 37.90
N VAL A 731 -19.93 -64.10 37.48
CA VAL A 731 -20.45 -63.47 36.25
C VAL A 731 -20.40 -61.94 36.35
N THR A 732 -20.85 -61.38 37.47
CA THR A 732 -20.84 -59.92 37.71
C THR A 732 -19.43 -59.34 37.82
N ASN A 733 -18.48 -60.09 38.41
CA ASN A 733 -17.13 -59.60 38.63
C ASN A 733 -16.21 -59.77 37.42
N VAL A 734 -16.47 -60.73 36.54
CA VAL A 734 -15.60 -61.08 35.42
C VAL A 734 -16.14 -60.62 34.07
N PHE A 735 -17.45 -60.57 33.85
CA PHE A 735 -18.00 -60.26 32.53
C PHE A 735 -18.69 -58.88 32.48
N THR A 736 -18.65 -58.23 31.30
CA THR A 736 -19.35 -56.98 30.98
C THR A 736 -19.90 -57.00 29.56
N ASP A 737 -21.02 -56.33 29.28
CA ASP A 737 -21.46 -56.09 27.90
C ASP A 737 -20.69 -54.93 27.25
N ALA A 738 -20.86 -54.78 25.93
CA ALA A 738 -20.18 -53.80 25.06
C ALA A 738 -20.36 -52.32 25.49
N ASN A 739 -21.25 -52.02 26.44
CA ASN A 739 -21.51 -50.69 26.98
C ASN A 739 -21.19 -50.59 28.48
N GLY A 740 -20.42 -51.52 29.04
CA GLY A 740 -19.99 -51.51 30.44
C GLY A 740 -21.10 -51.89 31.44
N ALA A 741 -22.26 -52.35 30.96
CA ALA A 741 -23.35 -52.79 31.80
C ALA A 741 -23.26 -54.30 32.08
N THR A 742 -23.80 -54.71 33.21
CA THR A 742 -23.85 -56.12 33.62
C THR A 742 -25.07 -56.84 33.07
N ALA A 743 -25.88 -56.21 32.21
CA ALA A 743 -27.20 -56.71 31.82
C ALA A 743 -27.17 -57.60 30.58
N GLY A 744 -26.34 -57.31 29.57
CA GLY A 744 -26.27 -58.06 28.31
C GLY A 744 -25.63 -59.45 28.42
N ASN A 745 -24.67 -59.65 29.33
CA ASN A 745 -23.94 -60.92 29.50
C ASN A 745 -24.57 -61.88 30.53
N GLN A 746 -25.73 -61.54 31.09
CA GLN A 746 -26.47 -62.37 32.07
C GLN A 746 -27.10 -63.63 31.45
N ALA A 747 -26.92 -63.83 30.15
CA ALA A 747 -27.37 -65.02 29.44
C ALA A 747 -26.34 -66.17 29.47
N LEU A 748 -25.24 -66.07 30.24
CA LEU A 748 -24.48 -67.25 30.63
C LEU A 748 -25.27 -68.05 31.69
N GLY A 749 -26.02 -69.07 31.26
CA GLY A 749 -26.71 -69.98 32.16
C GLY A 749 -25.76 -70.74 33.08
N THR A 750 -26.26 -71.24 34.23
CA THR A 750 -25.50 -72.14 35.12
C THR A 750 -24.82 -73.26 34.31
N ASN A 751 -23.49 -73.40 34.43
CA ASN A 751 -22.62 -74.33 33.70
C ASN A 751 -22.18 -73.93 32.27
N SER A 752 -22.44 -72.71 31.82
CA SER A 752 -22.00 -72.25 30.47
C SER A 752 -20.56 -71.74 30.44
N ALA A 753 -19.95 -71.47 31.60
CA ALA A 753 -18.55 -71.10 31.72
C ALA A 753 -17.93 -71.74 32.97
N VAL A 754 -16.66 -72.13 32.88
CA VAL A 754 -15.93 -72.75 33.99
C VAL A 754 -14.48 -72.31 34.00
N LEU A 755 -13.97 -72.07 35.21
CA LEU A 755 -12.57 -71.74 35.45
C LEU A 755 -11.83 -73.00 35.90
N VAL A 756 -10.83 -73.43 35.12
CA VAL A 756 -10.09 -74.67 35.34
C VAL A 756 -8.64 -74.36 35.62
N ARG A 757 -8.09 -74.97 36.66
CA ARG A 757 -6.65 -74.94 36.93
C ARG A 757 -6.09 -76.35 36.81
N VAL A 758 -5.04 -76.50 36.01
CA VAL A 758 -4.39 -77.81 35.86
C VAL A 758 -3.60 -78.13 37.14
N ALA A 759 -3.78 -79.34 37.67
CA ALA A 759 -3.06 -79.79 38.85
C ALA A 759 -1.54 -79.73 38.61
N ASN A 760 -0.82 -79.06 39.51
CA ASN A 760 0.63 -78.78 39.43
C ASN A 760 1.06 -77.73 38.38
N ALA A 761 0.12 -76.95 37.81
CA ALA A 761 0.43 -75.76 37.01
C ALA A 761 -0.07 -74.47 37.69
N THR A 762 0.53 -73.33 37.35
CA THR A 762 0.07 -72.00 37.77
C THR A 762 -0.99 -71.41 36.82
N THR A 763 -1.24 -72.08 35.69
CA THR A 763 -2.10 -71.61 34.61
C THR A 763 -3.58 -71.86 34.91
N THR A 764 -4.40 -70.83 34.73
CA THR A 764 -5.85 -70.89 34.88
C THR A 764 -6.50 -70.66 33.52
N TYR A 765 -7.48 -71.49 33.16
CA TYR A 765 -8.21 -71.39 31.90
C TYR A 765 -9.67 -71.02 32.16
N LEU A 766 -10.21 -70.09 31.39
CA LEU A 766 -11.63 -69.83 31.30
C LEU A 766 -12.18 -70.53 30.05
N ILE A 767 -13.11 -71.45 30.24
CA ILE A 767 -13.75 -72.20 29.15
C ILE A 767 -15.21 -71.80 29.11
N ILE A 768 -15.69 -71.37 27.94
CA ILE A 768 -17.08 -70.94 27.72
C ILE A 768 -17.69 -71.79 26.60
N ASN A 769 -18.82 -72.42 26.91
CA ASN A 769 -19.52 -73.32 26.00
C ASN A 769 -20.26 -72.56 24.91
N ASP A 770 -20.18 -73.03 23.65
CA ASP A 770 -20.85 -72.42 22.51
C ASP A 770 -22.38 -72.69 22.41
N GLY A 771 -22.90 -73.54 23.29
CA GLY A 771 -24.31 -73.95 23.36
C GLY A 771 -24.66 -75.19 22.55
N THR A 772 -23.71 -75.80 21.84
CA THR A 772 -23.89 -76.99 21.01
C THR A 772 -23.23 -78.24 21.62
N ALA A 773 -23.90 -78.77 22.66
CA ALA A 773 -23.63 -80.09 23.26
C ALA A 773 -22.28 -80.27 23.98
N GLY A 774 -22.23 -79.88 25.27
CA GLY A 774 -21.13 -80.21 26.19
C GLY A 774 -19.81 -79.52 25.84
N PHE A 775 -18.79 -79.65 26.69
CA PHE A 775 -17.51 -78.99 26.45
C PHE A 775 -16.73 -79.69 25.32
N GLN A 776 -16.67 -79.07 24.15
CA GLN A 776 -15.96 -79.54 22.97
C GLN A 776 -14.83 -78.56 22.61
N SER A 777 -13.59 -79.05 22.63
CA SER A 777 -12.39 -78.23 22.41
C SER A 777 -12.31 -77.51 21.06
N ALA A 778 -13.11 -77.94 20.07
CA ALA A 778 -13.06 -77.41 18.71
C ALA A 778 -13.88 -76.13 18.52
N ASN A 779 -14.98 -75.96 19.25
CA ASN A 779 -15.92 -74.85 19.06
C ASN A 779 -16.12 -73.98 20.30
N ASP A 780 -15.76 -74.49 21.49
CA ASP A 780 -15.82 -73.71 22.72
C ASP A 780 -14.71 -72.64 22.75
N LEU A 781 -15.04 -71.51 23.38
CA LEU A 781 -14.08 -70.45 23.63
C LEU A 781 -13.21 -70.83 24.83
N VAL A 782 -11.90 -70.91 24.62
CA VAL A 782 -10.95 -71.23 25.68
C VAL A 782 -9.93 -70.10 25.78
N ILE A 783 -9.86 -69.46 26.95
CA ILE A 783 -8.96 -68.34 27.22
C ILE A 783 -7.98 -68.74 28.32
N ASN A 784 -6.71 -68.44 28.11
CA ASN A 784 -5.69 -68.63 29.13
C ASN A 784 -5.54 -67.37 29.99
N LEU A 785 -5.90 -67.45 31.27
CA LEU A 785 -5.71 -66.38 32.25
C LEU A 785 -4.46 -66.68 33.08
N THR A 786 -3.33 -66.13 32.64
CA THR A 786 -2.07 -66.11 33.40
C THR A 786 -2.04 -64.89 34.33
N GLY A 787 -1.30 -64.98 35.44
CA GLY A 787 -1.12 -63.83 36.34
C GLY A 787 -2.34 -63.40 37.18
N LEU A 788 -3.38 -64.22 37.24
CA LEU A 788 -4.63 -63.95 37.98
C LEU A 788 -4.38 -63.43 39.42
N THR A 789 -4.84 -62.22 39.73
CA THR A 789 -4.81 -61.64 41.08
C THR A 789 -6.23 -61.52 41.67
N GLY A 790 -6.36 -61.70 42.99
CA GLY A 790 -7.65 -61.72 43.70
C GLY A 790 -8.07 -63.11 44.21
N THR A 791 -9.15 -63.17 45.00
CA THR A 791 -9.62 -64.42 45.62
C THR A 791 -10.78 -65.01 44.82
N LEU A 792 -10.57 -66.18 44.22
CA LEU A 792 -11.66 -66.99 43.67
C LEU A 792 -12.46 -67.62 44.83
N PRO A 793 -13.79 -67.77 44.72
CA PRO A 793 -14.53 -68.69 45.60
C PRO A 793 -13.92 -70.09 45.50
N ALA A 794 -13.92 -70.86 46.60
CA ALA A 794 -13.35 -72.21 46.62
C ALA A 794 -13.90 -73.06 45.46
N LEU A 795 -13.04 -73.37 44.49
CA LEU A 795 -13.38 -74.21 43.34
C LEU A 795 -13.32 -75.67 43.78
N GLY A 796 -14.36 -76.45 43.49
CA GLY A 796 -14.33 -77.89 43.64
C GLY A 796 -13.34 -78.53 42.66
N THR A 797 -12.71 -79.63 43.05
CA THR A 797 -11.82 -80.41 42.18
C THR A 797 -12.65 -81.28 41.23
N ILE A 798 -12.53 -81.10 39.91
CA ILE A 798 -13.19 -81.93 38.90
C ILE A 798 -12.11 -82.80 38.21
N ALA A 799 -12.39 -84.08 38.00
CA ALA A 799 -11.47 -84.99 37.32
C ALA A 799 -11.40 -84.69 35.80
N VAL A 800 -10.19 -84.61 35.24
CA VAL A 800 -9.88 -84.17 33.86
C VAL A 800 -10.65 -84.94 32.77
N ASN A 801 -10.94 -86.21 33.03
CA ASN A 801 -11.74 -87.12 32.19
C ASN A 801 -13.25 -86.77 32.13
N SER A 802 -13.69 -85.72 32.82
CA SER A 802 -15.07 -85.20 32.78
C SER A 802 -15.22 -83.97 31.87
N PHE A 803 -14.10 -83.43 31.37
CA PHE A 803 -14.05 -82.19 30.59
C PHE A 803 -14.06 -82.39 29.08
N PHE A 804 -13.62 -83.56 28.61
CA PHE A 804 -13.59 -83.92 27.19
C PHE A 804 -14.32 -85.25 27.06
N VAL A 805 -15.45 -85.25 26.36
CA VAL A 805 -16.06 -86.47 25.80
C VAL A 805 -15.70 -86.54 24.33
#